data_AF-M0N803-F1
#
_entry.id   AF-M0N803-F1
#
_cell.length_a   1.000
_cell.length_b   1.000
_cell.length_c   1.000
_cell.angle_alpha   90.00
_cell.angle_beta   90.00
_cell.angle_gamma   90.00
#
_symmetry.space_group_name_H-M   'P 1'
#
loop_
_entity.id
_entity.type
_entity.pdbx_description
1 polymer ?
#
loop_
_entity_poly.entity_id
_entity_poly.type
_entity_poly.pdbx_seq_one_letter_code
_entity_poly.pdbx_strand_id
1 'polypeptide(L)'
;MNGTNHTDAIDRSSTSSRRRFLSVAAAGTLASIGGLGSVAAQSEPEIIRLGGEIAGWQGRAPDSIADESNPTLQLEAGTTYRVVWENLDGMGHNFALLDGDGNVLERTEVMSEEGATQSIEFTAREAMAEYVCEPHITSMQGTISFGDGSGGGTATPTPTEDGESEPYIPSGASVRLETIVDGGLVAPVDFEVPPGTSSRRFIADRLGQVYLHTDDGLREEPYIDVSDRMAEVGGEKGLLGMAFHPGFQSNGRFFLRYSAPLIESAPDSYSHTEVLAEFRASDGSATGASFERRLLELPQPQDTHNAGAIAFGPDGYLYIGVGDGGGAHDNNPGHVEDWYERNEGGNGQDVRENLLGSILRIDVDGESEDKPYAIPDGNPLVGDPGLNEQFAWGFRNPWRMGFSDGRLFVADVGQNGFEEVSIVEKDKNYGWNVREGTHCFKPGPEGSRNPPEECPSQLPADVRGGEQLIDPVVEYPHSYQGQGVGSAAIGGYVYENDAIESLGGKYVFGDFRKTAETETPTGSLLAATPTDEGLWELEELTIENTDSGTVGAYVLAIGRDNDGGLYVLTSAETSEGRTGAVHRIRPPQNAAQRTTATPNNGSAGNATAANATPSNATVANTTEMAGSTTNATTANATATTNATPANATTSATPAATTVTETGGTAATTTETTATERAGNETTAGGGNDSTGDAAGSSGSGPGFGVLAALSGLTIGAARLLSGRDD
;
A
#
# COMPACT_ATOMS: atom_id res chain seq x y z
N MET A 1 77.06 1.29 6.24
CA MET A 1 77.79 1.07 7.51
C MET A 1 76.97 0.12 8.35
N ASN A 2 77.63 -0.96 8.81
CA ASN A 2 77.28 -1.97 9.82
C ASN A 2 75.83 -2.04 10.31
N GLY A 3 75.13 -3.18 10.34
CA GLY A 3 75.58 -4.57 10.24
C GLY A 3 74.74 -5.42 11.21
N THR A 4 74.14 -6.50 10.68
CA THR A 4 74.14 -7.89 11.20
C THR A 4 73.75 -8.14 12.68
N ASN A 5 72.96 -9.13 13.07
CA ASN A 5 72.47 -10.34 12.39
C ASN A 5 71.59 -11.17 13.34
N HIS A 6 70.96 -12.18 12.74
CA HIS A 6 70.65 -13.54 13.24
C HIS A 6 69.21 -13.81 13.70
N THR A 7 68.33 -14.32 12.82
CA THR A 7 68.13 -15.73 12.29
C THR A 7 67.19 -16.51 13.20
N ASP A 8 66.28 -17.39 12.78
CA ASP A 8 65.90 -18.07 11.52
C ASP A 8 64.44 -18.55 11.76
N ALA A 9 63.45 -18.35 10.89
CA ALA A 9 63.12 -19.08 9.66
C ALA A 9 62.16 -20.29 9.84
N ILE A 10 61.27 -20.42 8.84
CA ILE A 10 60.47 -21.59 8.39
C ILE A 10 59.12 -21.80 9.14
N ASP A 11 57.91 -21.65 8.56
CA ASP A 11 57.24 -21.99 7.28
C ASP A 11 56.29 -23.23 7.41
N ARG A 12 55.08 -23.05 6.84
CA ARG A 12 53.99 -23.98 6.42
C ARG A 12 53.13 -24.79 7.41
N SER A 13 51.84 -24.43 7.37
CA SER A 13 50.63 -25.25 7.12
C SER A 13 50.45 -26.60 7.82
N SER A 14 49.27 -26.81 8.43
CA SER A 14 48.19 -27.65 7.87
C SER A 14 47.20 -28.20 8.93
N THR A 15 45.95 -28.37 8.49
CA THR A 15 44.94 -29.39 8.86
C THR A 15 44.10 -29.28 10.16
N SER A 16 42.80 -29.04 9.92
CA SER A 16 41.56 -29.61 10.49
C SER A 16 41.65 -30.72 11.57
N SER A 17 40.80 -30.62 12.62
CA SER A 17 40.06 -31.78 13.20
C SER A 17 39.06 -31.43 14.34
N ARG A 18 37.78 -31.72 14.07
CA ARG A 18 36.75 -32.47 14.86
C ARG A 18 36.29 -32.06 16.28
N ARG A 19 34.95 -31.88 16.36
CA ARG A 19 33.91 -32.34 17.33
C ARG A 19 34.31 -32.61 18.79
N ARG A 20 33.56 -32.00 19.72
CA ARG A 20 33.29 -32.55 21.06
C ARG A 20 31.80 -32.46 21.43
N PHE A 21 31.21 -33.62 21.61
CA PHE A 21 29.98 -33.86 22.38
C PHE A 21 30.29 -33.73 23.88
N LEU A 22 29.35 -33.19 24.66
CA LEU A 22 29.38 -33.20 26.13
C LEU A 22 28.28 -34.13 26.65
N SER A 23 28.72 -35.16 27.38
CA SER A 23 27.92 -36.15 28.09
C SER A 23 27.85 -35.79 29.57
N VAL A 24 26.64 -35.71 30.12
CA VAL A 24 26.37 -35.49 31.55
C VAL A 24 26.46 -36.83 32.30
N ALA A 25 27.18 -36.84 33.42
CA ALA A 25 27.26 -37.96 34.34
C ALA A 25 26.39 -37.71 35.57
N ALA A 26 25.40 -38.59 35.80
CA ALA A 26 24.66 -38.67 37.04
C ALA A 26 25.43 -39.54 38.06
N ALA A 27 25.57 -39.05 39.28
CA ALA A 27 26.00 -39.86 40.41
C ALA A 27 25.15 -39.49 41.64
N GLY A 28 24.25 -40.40 42.01
CA GLY A 28 23.42 -40.29 43.20
C GLY A 28 24.16 -40.73 44.47
N THR A 29 23.74 -40.16 45.60
CA THR A 29 23.82 -40.81 46.91
C THR A 29 22.55 -40.51 47.70
N LEU A 30 21.84 -41.58 48.08
CA LEU A 30 20.65 -41.58 48.94
C LEU A 30 21.09 -41.64 50.41
N ALA A 31 20.57 -40.74 51.23
CA ALA A 31 20.45 -40.92 52.68
C ALA A 31 19.04 -40.45 53.09
N SER A 32 18.22 -41.40 53.53
CA SER A 32 16.82 -41.19 53.91
C SER A 32 16.69 -41.03 55.43
N ILE A 33 16.04 -39.95 55.88
CA ILE A 33 15.32 -39.90 57.16
C ILE A 33 14.04 -39.04 57.00
N GLY A 34 12.90 -39.75 56.91
CA GLY A 34 11.57 -39.46 57.44
C GLY A 34 10.96 -38.05 57.45
N GLY A 35 9.90 -37.88 56.65
CA GLY A 35 8.60 -37.41 57.15
C GLY A 35 8.05 -36.10 56.59
N LEU A 36 6.92 -36.23 55.88
CA LEU A 36 5.82 -35.27 55.61
C LEU A 36 5.66 -34.81 54.15
N GLY A 37 4.49 -35.09 53.58
CA GLY A 37 3.89 -34.42 52.42
C GLY A 37 4.39 -34.89 51.06
N SER A 38 3.63 -35.78 50.41
CA SER A 38 3.79 -36.09 48.99
C SER A 38 3.39 -34.88 48.12
N VAL A 39 4.37 -34.05 47.79
CA VAL A 39 4.35 -33.29 46.53
C VAL A 39 4.94 -34.25 45.49
N ALA A 40 4.13 -34.68 44.52
CA ALA A 40 4.67 -35.41 43.39
C ALA A 40 5.61 -34.46 42.64
N ALA A 41 6.90 -34.77 42.63
CA ALA A 41 7.83 -34.15 41.71
C ALA A 41 7.49 -34.65 40.29
N GLN A 42 6.92 -33.78 39.44
CA GLN A 42 6.97 -34.01 38.00
C GLN A 42 8.45 -33.97 37.59
N SER A 43 8.99 -35.08 37.12
CA SER A 43 10.45 -35.26 36.98
C SER A 43 11.00 -34.98 35.58
N GLU A 44 10.17 -34.63 34.59
CA GLU A 44 10.56 -34.18 33.25
C GLU A 44 9.42 -33.29 32.71
N PRO A 45 9.72 -32.20 31.97
CA PRO A 45 8.67 -31.37 31.38
C PRO A 45 7.93 -32.11 30.27
N GLU A 46 6.64 -31.83 30.12
CA GLU A 46 5.86 -32.33 28.99
C GLU A 46 6.29 -31.64 27.69
N ILE A 47 6.57 -32.41 26.65
CA ILE A 47 7.13 -31.87 25.41
C ILE A 47 6.02 -31.58 24.40
N ILE A 48 5.95 -30.33 23.96
CA ILE A 48 5.15 -29.87 22.82
C ILE A 48 6.12 -29.64 21.66
N ARG A 49 5.75 -30.10 20.46
CA ARG A 49 6.52 -29.89 19.24
C ARG A 49 5.72 -29.14 18.22
N LEU A 50 6.33 -28.09 17.68
CA LEU A 50 5.78 -27.27 16.61
C LEU A 50 6.78 -27.19 15.45
N GLY A 51 6.29 -26.90 14.25
CA GLY A 51 7.08 -26.34 13.15
C GLY A 51 6.64 -24.90 12.95
N GLY A 52 7.59 -23.99 12.76
CA GLY A 52 7.32 -22.60 12.44
C GLY A 52 7.55 -22.34 10.95
N GLU A 53 6.53 -21.86 10.26
CA GLU A 53 6.61 -21.29 8.92
C GLU A 53 5.69 -20.07 8.86
N ILE A 54 5.96 -19.14 7.95
CA ILE A 54 5.19 -17.90 7.80
C ILE A 54 3.68 -18.13 7.59
N ALA A 55 3.26 -19.32 7.17
CA ALA A 55 1.85 -19.68 7.02
C ALA A 55 1.16 -20.01 8.36
N GLY A 56 1.92 -20.27 9.43
CA GLY A 56 1.39 -20.62 10.75
C GLY A 56 2.30 -21.57 11.54
N TRP A 57 1.95 -21.79 12.81
CA TRP A 57 2.55 -22.85 13.60
C TRP A 57 1.96 -24.21 13.21
N GLN A 58 2.76 -25.14 12.70
CA GLN A 58 2.34 -26.52 12.48
C GLN A 58 2.50 -27.36 13.75
N GLY A 59 1.42 -27.91 14.28
CA GLY A 59 1.51 -28.87 15.37
C GLY A 59 2.16 -30.19 14.93
N ARG A 60 3.08 -30.71 15.75
CA ARG A 60 3.83 -31.96 15.46
C ARG A 60 3.68 -33.01 16.54
N ALA A 61 3.66 -32.59 17.81
CA ALA A 61 3.44 -33.47 18.95
C ALA A 61 2.95 -32.65 20.16
N PRO A 62 2.11 -33.19 21.05
CA PRO A 62 1.53 -34.54 21.05
C PRO A 62 0.59 -34.81 19.85
N ASP A 63 0.21 -36.06 19.62
CA ASP A 63 -0.66 -36.47 18.51
C ASP A 63 -1.98 -35.68 18.45
N SER A 64 -2.43 -35.13 19.59
CA SER A 64 -3.64 -34.32 19.67
C SER A 64 -3.55 -32.94 19.00
N ILE A 65 -2.34 -32.49 18.63
CA ILE A 65 -2.14 -31.25 17.87
C ILE A 65 -1.46 -31.51 16.52
N ALA A 66 -1.16 -32.77 16.19
CA ALA A 66 -0.39 -33.08 15.00
C ALA A 66 -1.16 -32.66 13.73
N ASP A 67 -0.45 -32.01 12.81
CA ASP A 67 -0.95 -31.52 11.52
C ASP A 67 -2.01 -30.41 11.62
N GLU A 68 -2.27 -29.88 12.83
CA GLU A 68 -3.09 -28.68 13.02
C GLU A 68 -2.26 -27.41 12.76
N SER A 69 -2.86 -26.44 12.08
CA SER A 69 -2.30 -25.09 11.97
C SER A 69 -2.74 -24.24 13.16
N ASN A 70 -1.80 -23.55 13.80
CA ASN A 70 -2.00 -22.74 15.00
C ASN A 70 -2.80 -23.46 16.11
N PRO A 71 -2.36 -24.67 16.53
CA PRO A 71 -3.13 -25.50 17.45
C PRO A 71 -3.42 -24.83 18.80
N THR A 72 -4.58 -25.10 19.39
CA THR A 72 -4.79 -24.72 20.79
C THR A 72 -3.92 -25.60 21.71
N LEU A 73 -3.04 -24.98 22.50
CA LEU A 73 -2.26 -25.71 23.50
C LEU A 73 -3.11 -25.92 24.76
N GLN A 74 -3.54 -27.16 24.95
CA GLN A 74 -4.23 -27.60 26.17
C GLN A 74 -3.22 -27.85 27.28
N LEU A 75 -3.17 -26.98 28.28
CA LEU A 75 -2.19 -27.04 29.37
C LEU A 75 -2.86 -27.31 30.72
N GLU A 76 -2.10 -27.92 31.64
CA GLU A 76 -2.49 -28.07 33.04
C GLU A 76 -1.75 -27.05 33.91
N ALA A 77 -2.49 -26.24 34.67
CA ALA A 77 -1.88 -25.22 35.54
C ALA A 77 -0.95 -25.87 36.59
N GLY A 78 0.29 -25.36 36.68
CA GLY A 78 1.33 -25.90 37.56
C GLY A 78 2.19 -27.00 36.94
N THR A 79 1.85 -27.49 35.73
CA THR A 79 2.69 -28.44 34.97
C THR A 79 3.78 -27.69 34.21
N THR A 80 5.00 -28.25 34.20
CA THR A 80 6.11 -27.70 33.42
C THR A 80 6.08 -28.30 32.01
N TYR A 81 6.08 -27.42 31.01
CA TYR A 81 6.13 -27.78 29.59
C TYR A 81 7.44 -27.32 28.96
N ARG A 82 7.86 -28.03 27.91
CA ARG A 82 8.92 -27.61 27.01
C ARG A 82 8.39 -27.61 25.58
N VAL A 83 8.22 -26.42 25.02
CA VAL A 83 7.94 -26.27 23.58
C VAL A 83 9.27 -26.37 22.85
N VAL A 84 9.36 -27.29 21.90
CA VAL A 84 10.48 -27.44 20.97
C VAL A 84 9.94 -27.16 19.57
N TRP A 85 10.47 -26.14 18.91
CA TRP A 85 10.00 -25.77 17.58
C TRP A 85 11.14 -25.80 16.56
N GLU A 86 10.80 -26.19 15.33
CA GLU A 86 11.71 -26.26 14.17
C GLU A 86 11.32 -25.16 13.18
N ASN A 87 12.28 -24.40 12.69
CA ASN A 87 12.06 -23.46 11.60
C ASN A 87 11.95 -24.25 10.28
N LEU A 88 10.81 -24.17 9.59
CA LEU A 88 10.53 -24.97 8.40
C LEU A 88 10.82 -24.24 7.08
N ASP A 89 11.00 -22.91 7.09
CA ASP A 89 11.07 -22.09 5.88
C ASP A 89 12.29 -21.15 5.81
N GLY A 90 13.11 -21.10 6.86
CA GLY A 90 14.30 -20.25 6.95
C GLY A 90 14.01 -18.77 7.23
N MET A 91 12.75 -18.38 7.46
CA MET A 91 12.39 -17.01 7.82
C MET A 91 12.66 -16.75 9.30
N GLY A 92 12.72 -15.48 9.70
CA GLY A 92 12.99 -15.09 11.08
C GLY A 92 11.80 -15.39 12.00
N HIS A 93 11.92 -16.43 12.82
CA HIS A 93 10.86 -16.86 13.73
C HIS A 93 11.30 -16.81 15.19
N ASN A 94 10.36 -16.52 16.10
CA ASN A 94 10.53 -16.83 17.52
C ASN A 94 9.23 -17.40 18.08
N PHE A 95 9.30 -18.00 19.27
CA PHE A 95 8.10 -18.44 20.00
C PHE A 95 7.96 -17.59 21.25
N ALA A 96 6.83 -16.89 21.40
CA ALA A 96 6.53 -16.06 22.57
C ALA A 96 5.19 -16.48 23.20
N LEU A 97 5.15 -16.56 24.54
CA LEU A 97 3.94 -16.80 25.33
C LEU A 97 3.39 -15.48 25.83
N LEU A 98 2.09 -15.25 25.66
CA LEU A 98 1.40 -14.02 26.03
C LEU A 98 0.36 -14.28 27.12
N ASP A 99 0.08 -13.26 27.94
CA ASP A 99 -1.09 -13.27 28.83
C ASP A 99 -2.37 -12.78 28.14
N GLY A 100 -3.51 -12.83 28.84
CA GLY A 100 -4.80 -12.39 28.32
C GLY A 100 -4.90 -10.89 28.01
N ASP A 101 -3.91 -10.10 28.42
CA ASP A 101 -3.77 -8.68 28.10
C ASP A 101 -2.69 -8.46 26.99
N GLY A 102 -2.19 -9.54 26.38
CA GLY A 102 -1.21 -9.51 25.30
C GLY A 102 0.24 -9.21 25.74
N ASN A 103 0.56 -9.24 27.04
CA ASN A 103 1.93 -9.01 27.50
C ASN A 103 2.80 -10.25 27.32
N VAL A 104 4.02 -10.06 26.80
CA VAL A 104 4.96 -11.17 26.64
C VAL A 104 5.45 -11.67 28.00
N LEU A 105 5.12 -12.92 28.29
CA LEU A 105 5.51 -13.62 29.51
C LEU A 105 6.91 -14.21 29.39
N GLU A 106 7.15 -14.96 28.31
CA GLU A 106 8.42 -15.64 28.01
C GLU A 106 8.59 -15.76 26.50
N ARG A 107 9.83 -15.79 25.99
CA ARG A 107 10.09 -15.90 24.55
C ARG A 107 11.41 -16.59 24.21
N THR A 108 11.52 -17.10 22.99
CA THR A 108 12.80 -17.47 22.38
C THR A 108 13.41 -16.31 21.57
N GLU A 109 14.69 -16.41 21.22
CA GLU A 109 15.36 -15.47 20.30
C GLU A 109 14.90 -15.71 18.86
N VAL A 110 14.92 -14.69 18.03
CA VAL A 110 14.60 -14.84 16.60
C VAL A 110 15.66 -15.70 15.91
N MET A 111 15.22 -16.71 15.15
CA MET A 111 16.06 -17.66 14.41
C MET A 111 15.62 -17.74 12.95
N SER A 112 16.59 -17.68 12.02
CA SER A 112 16.37 -17.67 10.56
C SER A 112 17.12 -18.78 9.81
N GLU A 113 17.43 -19.89 10.48
CA GLU A 113 18.09 -21.05 9.84
C GLU A 113 17.05 -22.17 9.63
N GLU A 114 16.78 -22.52 8.38
CA GLU A 114 15.87 -23.61 8.03
C GLU A 114 16.36 -24.95 8.63
N GLY A 115 15.44 -25.69 9.24
CA GLY A 115 15.71 -26.93 9.97
C GLY A 115 16.36 -26.74 11.35
N ALA A 116 16.69 -25.51 11.74
CA ALA A 116 17.18 -25.24 13.09
C ALA A 116 16.04 -25.33 14.11
N THR A 117 16.39 -25.70 15.34
CA THR A 117 15.42 -25.87 16.44
C THR A 117 15.78 -25.03 17.64
N GLN A 118 14.76 -24.51 18.30
CA GLN A 118 14.86 -23.82 19.58
C GLN A 118 13.84 -24.42 20.54
N SER A 119 14.02 -24.15 21.83
CA SER A 119 13.08 -24.60 22.84
C SER A 119 12.94 -23.60 23.96
N ILE A 120 11.74 -23.53 24.52
CA ILE A 120 11.45 -22.79 25.74
C ILE A 120 10.80 -23.71 26.76
N GLU A 121 11.21 -23.59 28.02
CA GLU A 121 10.65 -24.34 29.14
C GLU A 121 9.97 -23.37 30.09
N PHE A 122 8.71 -23.64 30.41
CA PHE A 122 7.88 -22.76 31.23
C PHE A 122 6.96 -23.58 32.13
N THR A 123 6.50 -22.98 33.22
CA THR A 123 5.44 -23.57 34.06
C THR A 123 4.11 -22.95 33.70
N ALA A 124 3.15 -23.77 33.27
CA ALA A 124 1.85 -23.30 32.81
C ALA A 124 1.09 -22.63 33.97
N ARG A 125 0.53 -21.46 33.72
CA ARG A 125 -0.26 -20.68 34.69
C ARG A 125 -1.45 -20.03 33.97
N GLU A 126 -2.58 -19.92 34.66
CA GLU A 126 -3.85 -19.43 34.08
C GLU A 126 -3.77 -18.04 33.44
N ALA A 127 -2.74 -17.26 33.75
CA ALA A 127 -2.48 -15.99 33.08
C ALA A 127 -2.10 -16.15 31.60
N MET A 128 -1.54 -17.30 31.18
CA MET A 128 -1.15 -17.56 29.78
C MET A 128 -2.40 -17.75 28.92
N ALA A 129 -2.51 -16.99 27.84
CA ALA A 129 -3.67 -17.01 26.96
C ALA A 129 -3.33 -17.41 25.52
N GLU A 130 -2.15 -17.03 25.04
CA GLU A 130 -1.78 -17.19 23.62
C GLU A 130 -0.29 -17.46 23.46
N TYR A 131 0.07 -17.92 22.26
CA TYR A 131 1.45 -17.98 21.83
C TYR A 131 1.57 -17.49 20.38
N VAL A 132 2.66 -16.77 20.09
CA VAL A 132 2.86 -16.10 18.80
C VAL A 132 4.28 -16.25 18.26
N CYS A 133 4.44 -16.02 16.97
CA CYS A 133 5.68 -15.55 16.36
C CYS A 133 5.63 -14.03 16.28
N GLU A 134 6.50 -13.32 17.01
CA GLU A 134 6.46 -11.84 17.02
C GLU A 134 6.75 -11.22 15.65
N PRO A 135 7.66 -11.77 14.81
CA PRO A 135 7.85 -11.32 13.42
C PRO A 135 6.66 -11.59 12.48
N HIS A 136 5.81 -12.58 12.77
CA HIS A 136 4.75 -13.07 11.89
C HIS A 136 3.42 -13.21 12.65
N ILE A 137 3.06 -12.20 13.44
CA ILE A 137 1.96 -12.27 14.41
C ILE A 137 0.59 -12.46 13.75
N THR A 138 0.44 -11.99 12.50
CA THR A 138 -0.78 -12.06 11.68
C THR A 138 -1.18 -13.48 11.28
N SER A 139 -0.20 -14.38 11.17
CA SER A 139 -0.37 -15.75 10.66
C SER A 139 0.07 -16.83 11.64
N MET A 140 1.02 -16.54 12.54
CA MET A 140 1.62 -17.51 13.45
C MET A 140 1.22 -17.23 14.91
N GLN A 141 -0.06 -17.39 15.22
CA GLN A 141 -0.63 -17.20 16.55
C GLN A 141 -1.58 -18.35 16.89
N GLY A 142 -1.45 -18.94 18.08
CA GLY A 142 -2.38 -19.93 18.59
C GLY A 142 -2.78 -19.67 20.04
N THR A 143 -3.88 -20.30 20.48
CA THR A 143 -4.47 -20.08 21.81
C THR A 143 -3.96 -21.09 22.83
N ILE A 144 -4.04 -20.74 24.11
CA ILE A 144 -3.75 -21.59 25.26
C ILE A 144 -5.03 -21.76 26.07
N SER A 145 -5.37 -22.99 26.44
CA SER A 145 -6.51 -23.27 27.31
C SER A 145 -6.16 -24.22 28.44
N PHE A 146 -6.83 -24.05 29.57
CA PHE A 146 -6.64 -24.86 30.76
C PHE A 146 -7.83 -25.80 30.98
N GLY A 147 -7.58 -27.10 30.95
CA GLY A 147 -8.60 -28.11 31.23
C GLY A 147 -8.76 -28.38 32.72
N ASP A 148 -9.99 -28.48 33.23
CA ASP A 148 -10.24 -29.16 34.49
C ASP A 148 -10.24 -30.68 34.24
N GLY A 149 -9.52 -31.45 35.04
CA GLY A 149 -9.41 -32.91 34.90
C GLY A 149 -10.71 -33.67 35.21
N SER A 150 -11.79 -33.40 34.48
CA SER A 150 -13.13 -33.91 34.70
C SER A 150 -13.76 -34.31 33.36
N GLY A 151 -13.53 -35.57 32.97
CA GLY A 151 -14.24 -36.19 31.86
C GLY A 151 -15.75 -36.16 32.06
N GLY A 152 -16.46 -35.46 31.17
CA GLY A 152 -17.91 -35.43 31.09
C GLY A 152 -18.32 -35.04 29.68
N GLY A 153 -18.74 -36.04 28.89
CA GLY A 153 -19.06 -35.86 27.48
C GLY A 153 -20.12 -34.79 27.23
N THR A 154 -19.78 -33.89 26.32
CA THR A 154 -20.76 -33.15 25.50
C THR A 154 -20.36 -33.36 24.05
N ALA A 155 -21.38 -33.67 23.24
CA ALA A 155 -21.26 -34.19 21.90
C ALA A 155 -20.23 -33.44 21.05
N THR A 156 -19.23 -34.19 20.61
CA THR A 156 -18.47 -33.96 19.38
C THR A 156 -19.46 -33.59 18.26
N PRO A 157 -19.40 -32.40 17.64
CA PRO A 157 -19.87 -32.33 16.27
C PRO A 157 -18.96 -33.28 15.49
N THR A 158 -19.53 -34.34 14.95
CA THR A 158 -18.87 -35.16 13.94
C THR A 158 -18.24 -34.19 12.92
N PRO A 159 -16.93 -34.28 12.62
CA PRO A 159 -16.37 -33.48 11.56
C PRO A 159 -17.10 -33.92 10.29
N THR A 160 -18.00 -33.05 9.81
CA THR A 160 -18.39 -33.08 8.41
C THR A 160 -17.10 -32.95 7.62
N GLU A 161 -16.80 -33.99 6.84
CA GLU A 161 -15.94 -33.88 5.67
C GLU A 161 -16.29 -32.59 4.91
N ASP A 162 -15.26 -31.84 4.52
CA ASP A 162 -15.29 -30.71 3.59
C ASP A 162 -16.23 -29.55 3.98
N GLY A 163 -15.86 -28.79 5.02
CA GLY A 163 -16.27 -27.40 5.13
C GLY A 163 -15.11 -26.53 4.66
N GLU A 164 -15.10 -26.10 3.39
CA GLU A 164 -14.33 -24.92 3.02
C GLU A 164 -14.75 -23.79 4.00
N SER A 165 -13.81 -23.23 4.76
CA SER A 165 -14.11 -22.04 5.55
C SER A 165 -14.61 -20.96 4.58
N GLU A 166 -15.80 -20.43 4.84
CA GLU A 166 -16.36 -19.34 4.03
C GLU A 166 -15.34 -18.19 3.97
N PRO A 167 -15.02 -17.66 2.78
CA PRO A 167 -14.08 -16.56 2.66
C PRO A 167 -14.62 -15.33 3.39
N TYR A 168 -13.73 -14.50 3.95
CA TYR A 168 -14.13 -13.26 4.63
C TYR A 168 -14.91 -12.33 3.69
N ILE A 169 -14.38 -12.13 2.47
CA ILE A 169 -15.06 -11.39 1.41
C ILE A 169 -15.82 -12.40 0.54
N PRO A 170 -17.15 -12.31 0.44
CA PRO A 170 -17.93 -13.24 -0.38
C PRO A 170 -17.65 -13.02 -1.88
N SER A 171 -17.78 -14.07 -2.69
CA SER A 171 -17.70 -13.96 -4.15
C SER A 171 -18.82 -13.07 -4.71
N GLY A 172 -18.45 -12.19 -5.64
CA GLY A 172 -19.32 -11.22 -6.26
C GLY A 172 -19.52 -11.41 -7.76
N ALA A 173 -19.77 -10.30 -8.45
CA ALA A 173 -19.95 -10.26 -9.90
C ALA A 173 -18.78 -10.89 -10.68
N SER A 174 -19.10 -11.53 -11.80
CA SER A 174 -18.10 -12.09 -12.72
C SER A 174 -17.76 -11.12 -13.84
N VAL A 175 -16.47 -10.99 -14.15
CA VAL A 175 -15.92 -10.13 -15.20
C VAL A 175 -14.88 -10.88 -16.02
N ARG A 176 -14.46 -10.30 -17.15
CA ARG A 176 -13.27 -10.75 -17.89
C ARG A 176 -12.22 -9.66 -17.94
N LEU A 177 -10.95 -10.05 -17.93
CA LEU A 177 -9.82 -9.16 -18.16
C LEU A 177 -9.35 -9.27 -19.62
N GLU A 178 -9.50 -8.18 -20.36
CA GLU A 178 -8.99 -8.06 -21.74
C GLU A 178 -7.63 -7.36 -21.71
N THR A 179 -6.56 -8.14 -21.83
CA THR A 179 -5.19 -7.62 -21.88
C THR A 179 -5.00 -6.73 -23.11
N ILE A 180 -4.65 -5.47 -22.89
CA ILE A 180 -4.33 -4.50 -23.94
C ILE A 180 -2.83 -4.20 -24.01
N VAL A 181 -2.12 -4.44 -22.91
CA VAL A 181 -0.66 -4.40 -22.83
C VAL A 181 -0.21 -5.67 -22.14
N ASP A 182 0.67 -6.43 -22.78
CA ASP A 182 1.24 -7.68 -22.28
C ASP A 182 2.76 -7.58 -22.31
N GLY A 183 3.35 -7.30 -21.15
CA GLY A 183 4.77 -7.03 -21.00
C GLY A 183 5.20 -5.68 -21.57
N GLY A 184 6.51 -5.45 -21.57
CA GLY A 184 7.08 -4.16 -21.97
C GLY A 184 7.02 -3.08 -20.87
N LEU A 185 6.38 -3.38 -19.74
CA LEU A 185 6.36 -2.57 -18.52
C LEU A 185 6.98 -3.40 -17.38
N VAL A 186 7.50 -2.76 -16.34
CA VAL A 186 8.02 -3.42 -15.14
C VAL A 186 6.99 -3.31 -14.02
N ALA A 187 6.73 -2.10 -13.54
CA ALA A 187 5.77 -1.86 -12.47
C ALA A 187 4.86 -0.69 -12.87
N PRO A 188 3.82 -0.94 -13.68
CA PRO A 188 2.86 0.09 -14.03
C PRO A 188 2.04 0.47 -12.80
N VAL A 189 2.24 1.69 -12.30
CA VAL A 189 1.63 2.18 -11.06
C VAL A 189 0.57 3.24 -11.32
N ASP A 190 0.50 3.85 -12.50
CA ASP A 190 -0.55 4.82 -12.79
C ASP A 190 -1.06 4.74 -14.24
N PHE A 191 -2.31 5.13 -14.45
CA PHE A 191 -2.97 5.10 -15.75
C PHE A 191 -3.84 6.33 -15.96
N GLU A 192 -3.52 7.07 -17.00
CA GLU A 192 -4.16 8.36 -17.28
C GLU A 192 -4.62 8.48 -18.73
N VAL A 193 -5.82 9.03 -18.90
CA VAL A 193 -6.40 9.37 -20.21
C VAL A 193 -6.63 10.87 -20.26
N PRO A 194 -5.97 11.62 -21.17
CA PRO A 194 -6.16 13.06 -21.22
C PRO A 194 -7.63 13.42 -21.48
N PRO A 195 -8.17 14.47 -20.84
CA PRO A 195 -9.54 14.89 -21.04
C PRO A 195 -9.89 15.08 -22.52
N GLY A 196 -11.04 14.56 -22.95
CA GLY A 196 -11.54 14.73 -24.31
C GLY A 196 -10.90 13.81 -25.37
N THR A 197 -10.17 12.76 -24.97
CA THR A 197 -9.65 11.73 -25.89
C THR A 197 -9.99 10.33 -25.40
N SER A 198 -10.17 9.37 -26.31
CA SER A 198 -10.31 7.94 -25.95
C SER A 198 -9.24 7.04 -26.58
N SER A 199 -8.40 7.59 -27.47
CA SER A 199 -7.41 6.85 -28.24
C SER A 199 -6.00 6.87 -27.66
N ARG A 200 -5.75 7.69 -26.63
CA ARG A 200 -4.42 7.83 -26.00
C ARG A 200 -4.51 7.51 -24.51
N ARG A 201 -3.78 6.48 -24.11
CA ARG A 201 -3.67 6.02 -22.71
C ARG A 201 -2.22 6.13 -22.28
N PHE A 202 -1.97 6.75 -21.14
CA PHE A 202 -0.64 6.95 -20.60
C PHE A 202 -0.46 6.07 -19.38
N ILE A 203 0.67 5.39 -19.30
CA ILE A 203 0.94 4.41 -18.26
C ILE A 203 2.24 4.83 -17.59
N ALA A 204 2.18 5.22 -16.31
CA ALA A 204 3.36 5.54 -15.53
C ALA A 204 3.95 4.25 -14.96
N ASP A 205 5.21 4.01 -15.28
CA ASP A 205 6.00 2.90 -14.76
C ASP A 205 6.90 3.43 -13.63
N ARG A 206 6.96 2.69 -12.52
CA ARG A 206 7.69 3.08 -11.30
C ARG A 206 9.14 3.46 -11.58
N LEU A 207 9.76 2.88 -12.61
CA LEU A 207 11.14 3.13 -13.02
C LEU A 207 11.39 4.52 -13.66
N GLY A 208 10.37 5.36 -13.79
CA GLY A 208 10.50 6.75 -14.25
C GLY A 208 10.02 7.01 -15.66
N GLN A 209 9.53 5.98 -16.36
CA GLN A 209 9.00 6.11 -17.71
C GLN A 209 7.49 6.27 -17.70
N VAL A 210 6.98 7.18 -18.53
CA VAL A 210 5.56 7.19 -18.91
C VAL A 210 5.44 6.68 -20.33
N TYR A 211 4.73 5.59 -20.54
CA TYR A 211 4.48 5.02 -21.86
C TYR A 211 3.16 5.50 -22.45
N LEU A 212 3.09 5.58 -23.79
CA LEU A 212 1.86 5.89 -24.51
C LEU A 212 1.37 4.63 -25.23
N HIS A 213 0.13 4.25 -24.93
CA HIS A 213 -0.60 3.21 -25.62
C HIS A 213 -1.68 3.84 -26.52
N THR A 214 -1.71 3.46 -27.80
CA THR A 214 -2.71 3.88 -28.79
C THR A 214 -3.47 2.69 -29.35
N ASP A 215 -4.23 2.88 -30.44
CA ASP A 215 -4.87 1.77 -31.15
C ASP A 215 -3.85 0.87 -31.88
N ASP A 216 -2.62 1.35 -32.08
CA ASP A 216 -1.49 0.58 -32.63
C ASP A 216 -0.74 -0.24 -31.55
N GLY A 217 -1.19 -0.17 -30.29
CA GLY A 217 -0.59 -0.84 -29.13
C GLY A 217 0.30 0.07 -28.28
N LEU A 218 1.08 -0.56 -27.38
CA LEU A 218 2.07 0.13 -26.54
C LEU A 218 3.25 0.58 -27.41
N ARG A 219 3.66 1.84 -27.27
CA ARG A 219 4.85 2.34 -27.95
C ARG A 219 6.13 1.89 -27.26
N GLU A 220 7.12 1.49 -28.05
CA GLU A 220 8.44 1.06 -27.54
C GLU A 220 9.19 2.18 -26.81
N GLU A 221 9.21 3.38 -27.40
CA GLU A 221 9.84 4.56 -26.80
C GLU A 221 8.87 5.24 -25.82
N PRO A 222 9.29 5.55 -24.58
CA PRO A 222 8.45 6.22 -23.62
C PRO A 222 8.06 7.62 -24.11
N TYR A 223 6.89 8.07 -23.70
CA TYR A 223 6.43 9.44 -23.93
C TYR A 223 7.33 10.45 -23.19
N ILE A 224 7.70 10.14 -21.95
CA ILE A 224 8.69 10.89 -21.17
C ILE A 224 9.43 9.93 -20.25
N ASP A 225 10.70 10.22 -19.98
CA ASP A 225 11.54 9.49 -19.03
C ASP A 225 12.14 10.50 -18.05
N VAL A 226 11.86 10.32 -16.76
CA VAL A 226 12.37 11.15 -15.64
C VAL A 226 13.34 10.38 -14.73
N SER A 227 13.76 9.17 -15.13
CA SER A 227 14.66 8.32 -14.32
C SER A 227 15.99 9.00 -13.95
N ASP A 228 16.47 9.93 -14.78
CA ASP A 228 17.68 10.72 -14.53
C ASP A 228 17.53 11.80 -13.45
N ARG A 229 16.29 12.08 -13.02
CA ARG A 229 15.95 13.05 -11.97
C ARG A 229 15.63 12.37 -10.64
N MET A 230 15.52 11.05 -10.64
CA MET A 230 15.04 10.27 -9.51
C MET A 230 16.17 9.86 -8.58
N ALA A 231 15.83 9.67 -7.31
CA ALA A 231 16.66 8.89 -6.42
C ALA A 231 16.72 7.43 -6.89
N GLU A 232 17.65 6.65 -6.35
CA GLU A 232 17.69 5.21 -6.62
C GLU A 232 16.35 4.56 -6.25
N VAL A 233 15.76 3.82 -7.18
CA VAL A 233 14.50 3.11 -6.96
C VAL A 233 14.72 2.01 -5.92
N GLY A 234 13.89 1.98 -4.89
CA GLY A 234 13.95 1.03 -3.78
C GLY A 234 12.96 1.44 -2.70
N GLY A 235 12.47 0.49 -1.89
CA GLY A 235 11.30 0.74 -1.05
C GLY A 235 10.11 1.12 -1.93
N GLU A 236 9.38 2.17 -1.55
CA GLU A 236 8.27 2.74 -2.32
C GLU A 236 8.71 3.82 -3.33
N LYS A 237 10.00 4.19 -3.36
CA LYS A 237 10.51 5.27 -4.22
C LYS A 237 10.29 4.95 -5.70
N GLY A 238 9.94 5.97 -6.48
CA GLY A 238 9.71 5.80 -7.91
C GLY A 238 9.08 7.03 -8.57
N LEU A 239 8.64 6.85 -9.82
CA LEU A 239 7.57 7.66 -10.40
C LEU A 239 6.24 7.09 -9.91
N LEU A 240 5.46 7.88 -9.18
CA LEU A 240 4.32 7.37 -8.40
C LEU A 240 2.98 7.96 -8.86
N GLY A 241 2.95 9.21 -9.33
CA GLY A 241 1.70 9.87 -9.72
C GLY A 241 1.79 10.57 -11.07
N MET A 242 0.68 10.56 -11.79
CA MET A 242 0.49 11.34 -13.01
C MET A 242 -0.91 11.97 -13.03
N ALA A 243 -1.03 13.20 -13.53
CA ALA A 243 -2.34 13.79 -13.82
C ALA A 243 -2.28 14.73 -15.02
N PHE A 244 -3.33 14.74 -15.85
CA PHE A 244 -3.50 15.77 -16.88
C PHE A 244 -4.25 16.97 -16.33
N HIS A 245 -3.80 18.18 -16.70
CA HIS A 245 -4.57 19.39 -16.41
C HIS A 245 -5.99 19.29 -17.03
N PRO A 246 -7.06 19.75 -16.37
CA PRO A 246 -8.41 19.72 -16.96
C PRO A 246 -8.49 20.43 -18.32
N GLY A 247 -7.70 21.49 -18.47
CA GLY A 247 -7.49 22.24 -19.72
C GLY A 247 -6.43 21.67 -20.70
N PHE A 248 -5.98 20.42 -20.55
CA PHE A 248 -4.84 19.84 -21.30
C PHE A 248 -4.93 20.05 -22.81
N GLN A 249 -6.11 19.93 -23.41
CA GLN A 249 -6.30 20.13 -24.86
C GLN A 249 -5.89 21.52 -25.35
N SER A 250 -5.91 22.51 -24.46
CA SER A 250 -5.59 23.91 -24.77
C SER A 250 -4.18 24.32 -24.34
N ASN A 251 -3.69 23.78 -23.21
CA ASN A 251 -2.45 24.24 -22.58
C ASN A 251 -1.32 23.18 -22.57
N GLY A 252 -1.63 21.92 -22.91
CA GLY A 252 -0.67 20.81 -22.93
C GLY A 252 -0.08 20.45 -21.56
N ARG A 253 -0.64 20.94 -20.45
CA ARG A 253 -0.06 20.77 -19.10
C ARG A 253 -0.41 19.44 -18.49
N PHE A 254 0.59 18.75 -17.97
CA PHE A 254 0.43 17.52 -17.19
C PHE A 254 1.44 17.51 -16.05
N PHE A 255 1.23 16.66 -15.05
CA PHE A 255 1.99 16.68 -13.81
C PHE A 255 2.49 15.27 -13.52
N LEU A 256 3.71 15.19 -12.99
CA LEU A 256 4.28 13.95 -12.49
C LEU A 256 4.72 14.15 -11.05
N ARG A 257 4.54 13.10 -10.24
CA ARG A 257 5.01 13.02 -8.85
C ARG A 257 6.03 11.88 -8.73
N TYR A 258 7.26 12.19 -8.33
CA TYR A 258 8.35 11.22 -8.28
C TYR A 258 9.33 11.48 -7.12
N SER A 259 10.03 10.43 -6.69
CA SER A 259 11.08 10.49 -5.68
C SER A 259 12.41 10.97 -6.28
N ALA A 260 12.84 12.19 -5.96
CA ALA A 260 14.11 12.81 -6.37
C ALA A 260 15.18 12.68 -5.27
N PRO A 261 16.48 12.87 -5.60
CA PRO A 261 17.53 12.98 -4.59
C PRO A 261 17.20 14.06 -3.56
N LEU A 262 17.64 13.83 -2.32
CA LEU A 262 17.38 14.71 -1.19
C LEU A 262 17.88 16.15 -1.47
N ILE A 263 17.02 17.14 -1.27
CA ILE A 263 17.38 18.56 -1.40
C ILE A 263 18.35 18.99 -0.28
N GLU A 264 19.27 19.91 -0.61
CA GLU A 264 20.34 20.35 0.30
C GLU A 264 19.86 20.95 1.63
N SER A 265 18.65 21.52 1.66
CA SER A 265 18.07 22.11 2.87
C SER A 265 17.39 21.10 3.80
N ALA A 266 17.24 19.85 3.37
CA ALA A 266 16.60 18.82 4.18
C ALA A 266 17.60 18.19 5.18
N PRO A 267 17.11 17.58 6.28
CA PRO A 267 17.99 16.87 7.21
C PRO A 267 18.69 15.69 6.52
N ASP A 268 20.01 15.53 6.70
CA ASP A 268 20.81 14.45 6.09
C ASP A 268 20.32 13.03 6.42
N SER A 269 19.53 12.87 7.48
CA SER A 269 18.94 11.59 7.88
C SER A 269 17.70 11.20 7.06
N TYR A 270 17.19 12.08 6.21
CA TYR A 270 16.00 11.83 5.40
C TYR A 270 16.38 11.04 4.14
N SER A 271 15.45 10.21 3.68
CA SER A 271 15.66 9.29 2.57
C SER A 271 15.79 10.00 1.22
N HIS A 272 14.84 10.86 0.88
CA HIS A 272 14.73 11.47 -0.45
C HIS A 272 13.82 12.70 -0.42
N THR A 273 13.59 13.33 -1.58
CA THR A 273 12.60 14.39 -1.73
C THR A 273 11.53 13.96 -2.72
N GLU A 274 10.28 13.97 -2.29
CA GLU A 274 9.15 13.81 -3.19
C GLU A 274 8.92 15.13 -3.95
N VAL A 275 8.89 15.04 -5.28
CA VAL A 275 8.75 16.18 -6.18
C VAL A 275 7.47 16.05 -6.99
N LEU A 276 6.59 17.05 -6.86
CA LEU A 276 5.52 17.32 -7.82
C LEU A 276 6.03 18.32 -8.86
N ALA A 277 6.01 17.95 -10.14
CA ALA A 277 6.43 18.80 -11.23
C ALA A 277 5.38 18.93 -12.33
N GLU A 278 5.22 20.14 -12.85
CA GLU A 278 4.48 20.43 -14.07
C GLU A 278 5.37 20.23 -15.29
N PHE A 279 4.80 19.60 -16.30
CA PHE A 279 5.35 19.47 -17.63
C PHE A 279 4.39 20.04 -18.68
N ARG A 280 4.94 20.38 -19.85
CA ARG A 280 4.14 20.73 -21.03
C ARG A 280 4.46 19.81 -22.19
N ALA A 281 3.42 19.23 -22.77
CA ALA A 281 3.51 18.46 -24.01
C ALA A 281 4.19 19.31 -25.09
N SER A 282 5.15 18.73 -25.81
CA SER A 282 5.76 19.42 -26.94
C SER A 282 4.82 19.39 -28.16
N ASP A 283 4.60 20.54 -28.79
CA ASP A 283 3.69 20.68 -29.93
C ASP A 283 4.08 19.72 -31.06
N GLY A 284 3.16 18.82 -31.43
CA GLY A 284 3.29 17.93 -32.58
C GLY A 284 4.34 16.82 -32.46
N SER A 285 4.98 16.63 -31.30
CA SER A 285 5.90 15.51 -31.12
C SER A 285 5.16 14.23 -30.72
N ALA A 286 5.70 13.11 -31.18
CA ALA A 286 5.35 11.80 -30.64
C ALA A 286 5.97 11.59 -29.24
N THR A 287 6.96 12.38 -28.82
CA THR A 287 7.72 12.16 -27.58
C THR A 287 8.12 13.47 -26.90
N GLY A 288 8.06 13.49 -25.58
CA GLY A 288 8.75 14.44 -24.73
C GLY A 288 7.91 15.61 -24.21
N ALA A 289 8.32 16.11 -23.04
CA ALA A 289 7.95 17.42 -22.55
C ALA A 289 8.96 18.48 -23.01
N SER A 290 8.49 19.70 -23.28
CA SER A 290 9.34 20.84 -23.64
C SER A 290 9.78 21.68 -22.43
N PHE A 291 9.20 21.41 -21.27
CA PHE A 291 9.25 22.25 -20.08
C PHE A 291 9.07 21.39 -18.83
N GLU A 292 9.76 21.77 -17.76
CA GLU A 292 9.58 21.23 -16.41
C GLU A 292 9.60 22.41 -15.43
N ARG A 293 8.64 22.42 -14.50
CA ARG A 293 8.59 23.33 -13.34
C ARG A 293 8.22 22.53 -12.11
N ARG A 294 9.17 22.40 -11.18
CA ARG A 294 8.89 21.83 -9.84
C ARG A 294 7.94 22.76 -9.10
N LEU A 295 6.88 22.19 -8.54
CA LEU A 295 5.83 22.91 -7.85
C LEU A 295 5.94 22.76 -6.34
N LEU A 296 6.08 21.52 -5.88
CA LEU A 296 6.16 21.16 -4.47
C LEU A 296 7.29 20.15 -4.29
N GLU A 297 8.11 20.38 -3.28
CA GLU A 297 9.24 19.53 -2.91
C GLU A 297 9.11 19.20 -1.42
N LEU A 298 8.83 17.94 -1.09
CA LEU A 298 8.60 17.47 0.28
C LEU A 298 9.71 16.47 0.65
N PRO A 299 10.64 16.85 1.56
CA PRO A 299 11.58 15.89 2.12
C PRO A 299 10.84 14.74 2.84
N GLN A 300 11.16 13.51 2.48
CA GLN A 300 10.57 12.30 3.04
C GLN A 300 11.56 11.65 4.02
N PRO A 301 11.18 11.46 5.31
CA PRO A 301 12.06 10.86 6.30
C PRO A 301 12.53 9.46 5.91
N GLN A 302 11.60 8.57 5.53
CA GLN A 302 11.90 7.20 5.13
C GLN A 302 11.60 6.92 3.64
N ASP A 303 11.95 5.72 3.18
CA ASP A 303 11.66 5.25 1.82
C ASP A 303 10.34 4.46 1.68
N THR A 304 9.49 4.55 2.71
CA THR A 304 8.16 3.96 2.77
C THR A 304 7.12 5.03 3.14
N HIS A 305 5.85 4.71 2.95
CA HIS A 305 4.71 5.63 3.06
C HIS A 305 4.87 6.89 2.20
N ASN A 306 5.32 6.69 0.97
CA ASN A 306 5.55 7.77 0.01
C ASN A 306 4.24 8.21 -0.67
N ALA A 307 3.14 7.47 -0.46
CA ALA A 307 1.90 7.59 -1.20
C ALA A 307 2.16 7.52 -2.72
N GLY A 308 1.30 8.13 -3.53
CA GLY A 308 1.63 8.31 -4.95
C GLY A 308 0.65 9.20 -5.70
N ALA A 309 -0.59 9.22 -5.25
CA ALA A 309 -1.68 9.82 -5.99
C ALA A 309 -1.61 11.34 -6.13
N ILE A 310 -1.94 11.80 -7.33
CA ILE A 310 -2.34 13.18 -7.63
C ILE A 310 -3.58 13.16 -8.50
N ALA A 311 -4.55 14.05 -8.25
CA ALA A 311 -5.79 14.07 -9.02
C ALA A 311 -6.37 15.49 -9.08
N PHE A 312 -6.92 15.87 -10.23
CA PHE A 312 -7.69 17.11 -10.31
C PHE A 312 -9.11 16.91 -9.80
N GLY A 313 -9.53 17.79 -8.90
CA GLY A 313 -10.91 17.85 -8.43
C GLY A 313 -11.85 18.48 -9.44
N PRO A 314 -13.18 18.30 -9.27
CA PRO A 314 -14.19 18.96 -10.10
C PRO A 314 -14.18 20.48 -9.94
N ASP A 315 -13.53 20.99 -8.91
CA ASP A 315 -13.31 22.41 -8.64
C ASP A 315 -12.09 22.99 -9.38
N GLY A 316 -11.34 22.16 -10.11
CA GLY A 316 -10.19 22.57 -10.92
C GLY A 316 -8.86 22.63 -10.18
N TYR A 317 -8.84 22.31 -8.88
CA TYR A 317 -7.61 22.29 -8.09
C TYR A 317 -6.93 20.91 -8.12
N LEU A 318 -5.63 20.89 -7.86
CA LEU A 318 -4.85 19.66 -7.77
C LEU A 318 -4.83 19.16 -6.32
N TYR A 319 -5.27 17.92 -6.13
CA TYR A 319 -5.21 17.20 -4.87
C TYR A 319 -3.98 16.29 -4.86
N ILE A 320 -3.31 16.19 -3.72
CA ILE A 320 -2.05 15.44 -3.56
C ILE A 320 -2.13 14.61 -2.28
N GLY A 321 -1.96 13.29 -2.39
CA GLY A 321 -1.88 12.41 -1.21
C GLY A 321 -0.46 12.33 -0.69
N VAL A 322 -0.27 12.56 0.61
CA VAL A 322 1.04 12.57 1.27
C VAL A 322 1.01 11.60 2.46
N GLY A 323 1.87 10.59 2.46
CA GLY A 323 1.98 9.66 3.59
C GLY A 323 2.65 10.30 4.80
N ASP A 324 2.60 9.61 5.93
CA ASP A 324 3.01 10.09 7.24
C ASP A 324 4.54 10.17 7.44
N GLY A 325 5.35 9.87 6.42
CA GLY A 325 6.80 9.94 6.48
C GLY A 325 7.52 8.60 6.73
N GLY A 326 6.76 7.53 6.98
CA GLY A 326 7.23 6.16 6.84
C GLY A 326 7.98 5.58 8.04
N GLY A 327 7.93 4.25 8.16
CA GLY A 327 8.41 3.50 9.31
C GLY A 327 7.27 2.82 10.07
N ALA A 328 7.59 1.74 10.78
CA ALA A 328 6.63 1.07 11.63
C ALA A 328 6.35 1.87 12.90
N HIS A 329 5.13 1.77 13.42
CA HIS A 329 4.75 2.19 14.78
C HIS A 329 4.85 3.70 15.06
N ASP A 330 5.03 4.54 14.04
CA ASP A 330 5.12 6.00 14.17
C ASP A 330 6.15 6.52 15.19
N ASN A 331 7.21 5.75 15.41
CA ASN A 331 8.26 6.07 16.38
C ASN A 331 9.65 6.25 15.76
N ASN A 332 9.74 6.18 14.44
CA ASN A 332 10.99 6.37 13.70
C ASN A 332 11.34 7.86 13.54
N PRO A 333 12.61 8.20 13.23
CA PRO A 333 13.00 9.58 12.96
C PRO A 333 12.17 10.20 11.83
N GLY A 334 11.66 11.41 12.06
CA GLY A 334 10.82 12.15 11.10
C GLY A 334 9.36 12.30 11.52
N HIS A 335 8.90 11.52 12.50
CA HIS A 335 7.62 11.77 13.17
C HIS A 335 7.76 12.90 14.20
N VAL A 336 6.73 13.76 14.29
CA VAL A 336 6.65 14.81 15.30
C VAL A 336 6.57 14.22 16.73
N GLU A 337 6.97 15.02 17.71
CA GLU A 337 6.77 14.69 19.13
C GLU A 337 5.27 14.81 19.53
N ASP A 338 4.92 14.20 20.66
CA ASP A 338 3.54 14.04 21.15
C ASP A 338 2.68 15.30 21.01
N TRP A 339 1.60 15.14 20.25
CA TRP A 339 0.62 16.22 20.02
C TRP A 339 -0.53 16.18 21.04
N TYR A 340 -0.72 15.08 21.79
CA TYR A 340 -1.52 15.03 23.03
C TYR A 340 -1.22 13.82 23.93
N GLU A 341 -1.51 13.92 25.24
CA GLU A 341 -1.06 12.99 26.30
C GLU A 341 -1.39 11.49 26.09
N ARG A 342 -2.45 11.14 25.34
CA ARG A 342 -2.84 9.72 25.16
C ARG A 342 -2.28 9.06 23.91
N ASN A 343 -1.63 9.80 23.03
CA ASN A 343 -1.10 9.28 21.79
C ASN A 343 0.27 9.89 21.49
N GLU A 344 1.27 9.03 21.44
CA GLU A 344 2.65 9.44 21.24
C GLU A 344 2.92 9.72 19.75
N GLY A 345 3.55 10.85 19.44
CA GLY A 345 3.99 11.25 18.11
C GLY A 345 3.01 11.06 16.93
N GLY A 346 3.57 10.89 15.73
CA GLY A 346 2.86 10.62 14.48
C GLY A 346 2.51 11.86 13.66
N ASN A 347 2.79 11.82 12.35
CA ASN A 347 2.54 12.96 11.47
C ASN A 347 1.09 13.08 11.00
N GLY A 348 0.32 11.98 10.96
CA GLY A 348 -1.08 12.02 10.53
C GLY A 348 -1.96 12.98 11.33
N GLN A 349 -1.56 13.32 12.55
CA GLN A 349 -2.31 14.21 13.43
C GLN A 349 -1.69 15.59 13.58
N ASP A 350 -0.58 15.86 12.90
CA ASP A 350 0.03 17.19 12.88
C ASP A 350 -0.40 17.97 11.64
N VAL A 351 -0.77 19.23 11.88
CA VAL A 351 -1.21 20.15 10.82
C VAL A 351 -0.34 21.41 10.72
N ARG A 352 0.77 21.46 11.45
CA ARG A 352 1.49 22.70 11.73
C ARG A 352 2.96 22.65 11.37
N GLU A 353 3.63 21.57 11.70
CA GLU A 353 5.08 21.41 11.54
C GLU A 353 5.41 20.87 10.15
N ASN A 354 4.57 19.99 9.60
CA ASN A 354 4.78 19.42 8.28
C ASN A 354 3.46 19.07 7.54
N LEU A 355 3.61 18.62 6.29
CA LEU A 355 2.51 18.27 5.38
C LEU A 355 2.28 16.74 5.29
N LEU A 356 2.95 15.94 6.11
CA LEU A 356 2.87 14.48 6.05
C LEU A 356 1.53 13.99 6.62
N GLY A 357 1.08 12.81 6.19
CA GLY A 357 -0.15 12.16 6.64
C GLY A 357 -1.43 12.94 6.28
N SER A 358 -1.46 13.51 5.07
CA SER A 358 -2.49 14.47 4.65
C SER A 358 -2.92 14.32 3.20
N ILE A 359 -4.08 14.88 2.88
CA ILE A 359 -4.46 15.25 1.51
C ILE A 359 -4.30 16.76 1.39
N LEU A 360 -3.48 17.19 0.42
CA LEU A 360 -3.28 18.60 0.09
C LEU A 360 -4.20 19.04 -1.05
N ARG A 361 -4.47 20.33 -1.15
CA ARG A 361 -5.20 20.96 -2.27
C ARG A 361 -4.56 22.29 -2.66
N ILE A 362 -4.04 22.37 -3.88
CA ILE A 362 -3.31 23.55 -4.38
C ILE A 362 -3.89 24.06 -5.71
N ASP A 363 -3.67 25.35 -6.00
CA ASP A 363 -3.99 25.98 -7.27
C ASP A 363 -2.74 26.11 -8.14
N VAL A 364 -2.65 25.24 -9.15
CA VAL A 364 -1.54 25.21 -10.10
C VAL A 364 -1.67 26.27 -11.21
N ASP A 365 -2.81 26.92 -11.36
CA ASP A 365 -3.04 28.01 -12.32
C ASP A 365 -2.61 29.38 -11.76
N GLY A 366 -2.56 29.51 -10.43
CA GLY A 366 -2.04 30.66 -9.73
C GLY A 366 -0.58 30.51 -9.29
N GLU A 367 -0.02 31.59 -8.75
CA GLU A 367 1.26 31.63 -8.06
C GLU A 367 1.11 32.52 -6.82
N SER A 368 1.88 32.26 -5.77
CA SER A 368 1.97 33.12 -4.58
C SER A 368 3.41 33.65 -4.43
N GLU A 369 3.65 34.63 -3.55
CA GLU A 369 4.94 35.36 -3.49
C GLU A 369 6.15 34.43 -3.39
N ASP A 370 6.02 33.30 -2.67
CA ASP A 370 7.12 32.36 -2.42
C ASP A 370 6.89 30.95 -3.00
N LYS A 371 5.77 30.69 -3.68
CA LYS A 371 5.43 29.35 -4.19
C LYS A 371 4.98 29.41 -5.65
N PRO A 372 5.41 28.46 -6.50
CA PRO A 372 5.03 28.38 -7.92
C PRO A 372 3.59 27.88 -8.14
N TYR A 373 2.77 27.91 -7.09
CA TYR A 373 1.35 27.61 -7.05
C TYR A 373 0.68 28.57 -6.05
N ALA A 374 -0.64 28.76 -6.17
CA ALA A 374 -1.44 29.49 -5.20
C ALA A 374 -2.14 28.55 -4.21
N ILE A 375 -2.55 29.10 -3.07
CA ILE A 375 -3.39 28.40 -2.11
C ILE A 375 -4.85 28.79 -2.39
N PRO A 376 -5.76 27.82 -2.57
CA PRO A 376 -7.18 28.13 -2.67
C PRO A 376 -7.71 28.79 -1.37
N ASP A 377 -8.37 29.94 -1.48
CA ASP A 377 -8.98 30.66 -0.33
C ASP A 377 -9.94 29.80 0.50
N GLY A 378 -10.50 28.74 -0.10
CA GLY A 378 -11.45 27.83 0.55
C GLY A 378 -10.82 26.67 1.33
N ASN A 379 -9.48 26.57 1.38
CA ASN A 379 -8.80 25.56 2.18
C ASN A 379 -9.03 25.79 3.69
N PRO A 380 -9.12 24.71 4.49
CA PRO A 380 -9.54 24.77 5.89
C PRO A 380 -8.64 25.60 6.79
N LEU A 381 -7.33 25.61 6.56
CA LEU A 381 -6.36 26.26 7.46
C LEU A 381 -5.99 27.68 7.01
N VAL A 382 -6.60 28.22 5.94
CA VAL A 382 -6.34 29.58 5.48
C VAL A 382 -6.81 30.60 6.50
N GLY A 383 -5.85 31.23 7.17
CA GLY A 383 -6.10 32.21 8.23
C GLY A 383 -6.18 31.62 9.65
N ASP A 384 -6.00 30.30 9.76
CA ASP A 384 -5.97 29.56 11.02
C ASP A 384 -4.58 28.97 11.29
N PRO A 385 -4.28 28.51 12.53
CA PRO A 385 -2.99 27.92 12.84
C PRO A 385 -2.78 26.56 12.15
N GLY A 386 -2.02 26.55 11.05
CA GLY A 386 -1.58 25.35 10.34
C GLY A 386 -1.01 25.66 8.97
N LEU A 387 -0.71 24.62 8.19
CA LEU A 387 -0.20 24.76 6.83
C LEU A 387 -1.36 24.82 5.82
N ASN A 388 -1.40 25.90 5.04
CA ASN A 388 -2.58 26.25 4.24
C ASN A 388 -2.88 25.29 3.08
N GLU A 389 -1.92 24.45 2.70
CA GLU A 389 -2.07 23.41 1.67
C GLU A 389 -3.02 22.30 2.09
N GLN A 390 -3.17 22.05 3.41
CA GLN A 390 -3.95 20.92 3.89
C GLN A 390 -5.43 21.06 3.55
N PHE A 391 -6.01 19.99 3.02
CA PHE A 391 -7.46 19.84 2.78
C PHE A 391 -8.10 18.89 3.79
N ALA A 392 -7.39 17.82 4.15
CA ALA A 392 -7.74 16.82 5.15
C ALA A 392 -6.45 16.18 5.72
N TRP A 393 -6.52 15.59 6.90
CA TRP A 393 -5.38 14.97 7.60
C TRP A 393 -5.83 13.67 8.29
N GLY A 394 -4.91 12.98 8.96
CA GLY A 394 -5.17 11.72 9.65
C GLY A 394 -4.97 10.51 8.77
N PHE A 395 -4.04 10.56 7.82
CA PHE A 395 -3.72 9.45 6.93
C PHE A 395 -2.35 8.83 7.24
N ARG A 396 -2.22 7.54 6.93
CA ARG A 396 -0.96 6.79 7.04
C ARG A 396 -0.17 6.80 5.74
N ASN A 397 -0.72 6.18 4.71
CA ASN A 397 -0.16 6.03 3.38
C ASN A 397 -1.29 6.07 2.33
N PRO A 398 -1.83 7.26 1.99
CA PRO A 398 -2.91 7.44 1.03
C PRO A 398 -2.41 7.19 -0.40
N TRP A 399 -2.22 5.91 -0.73
CA TRP A 399 -1.50 5.42 -1.91
C TRP A 399 -2.15 5.88 -3.22
N ARG A 400 -3.47 5.64 -3.35
CA ARG A 400 -4.26 5.94 -4.55
C ARG A 400 -5.53 6.68 -4.19
N MET A 401 -5.87 7.67 -4.99
CA MET A 401 -7.10 8.44 -4.85
C MET A 401 -7.68 8.81 -6.21
N GLY A 402 -8.99 9.05 -6.24
CA GLY A 402 -9.68 9.44 -7.45
C GLY A 402 -11.06 10.02 -7.15
N PHE A 403 -11.52 10.92 -8.02
CA PHE A 403 -12.86 11.48 -7.92
C PHE A 403 -13.89 10.60 -8.64
N SER A 404 -15.00 10.28 -7.98
CA SER A 404 -16.17 9.66 -8.61
C SER A 404 -17.44 10.35 -8.10
N ASP A 405 -18.35 10.71 -9.01
CA ASP A 405 -19.53 11.54 -8.68
C ASP A 405 -19.21 12.81 -7.87
N GLY A 406 -18.04 13.43 -8.12
CA GLY A 406 -17.57 14.62 -7.41
C GLY A 406 -17.10 14.38 -5.96
N ARG A 407 -17.10 13.14 -5.49
CA ARG A 407 -16.55 12.72 -4.19
C ARG A 407 -15.12 12.21 -4.37
N LEU A 408 -14.23 12.56 -3.45
CA LEU A 408 -12.86 12.07 -3.43
C LEU A 408 -12.80 10.74 -2.67
N PHE A 409 -12.39 9.67 -3.33
CA PHE A 409 -12.11 8.38 -2.69
C PHE A 409 -10.61 8.25 -2.50
N VAL A 410 -10.17 7.81 -1.31
CA VAL A 410 -8.76 7.58 -0.98
C VAL A 410 -8.63 6.19 -0.38
N ALA A 411 -7.78 5.35 -0.97
CA ALA A 411 -7.32 4.13 -0.33
C ALA A 411 -6.09 4.46 0.52
N ASP A 412 -6.22 4.26 1.83
CA ASP A 412 -5.16 4.47 2.80
C ASP A 412 -4.66 3.11 3.29
N VAL A 413 -3.36 2.85 3.11
CA VAL A 413 -2.79 1.53 3.41
C VAL A 413 -2.48 1.46 4.90
N GLY A 414 -3.06 0.46 5.57
CA GLY A 414 -2.91 0.24 7.01
C GLY A 414 -1.57 -0.36 7.42
N GLN A 415 -1.37 -0.52 8.74
CA GLN A 415 -0.12 -1.03 9.27
C GLN A 415 -0.10 -2.54 9.43
N ASN A 416 -1.01 -3.16 10.19
CA ASN A 416 -0.90 -4.59 10.49
C ASN A 416 -2.25 -5.30 10.53
N GLY A 417 -3.34 -4.55 10.69
CA GLY A 417 -4.64 -5.11 10.99
C GLY A 417 -5.60 -5.00 9.82
N PHE A 418 -5.69 -3.81 9.23
CA PHE A 418 -6.83 -3.46 8.38
C PHE A 418 -6.43 -2.58 7.21
N GLU A 419 -7.06 -2.84 6.07
CA GLU A 419 -7.03 -1.96 4.91
C GLU A 419 -8.31 -1.13 4.83
N GLU A 420 -8.21 0.10 4.32
CA GLU A 420 -9.34 1.02 4.29
C GLU A 420 -9.48 1.83 3.01
N VAL A 421 -10.73 2.25 2.74
CA VAL A 421 -11.03 3.29 1.75
C VAL A 421 -11.98 4.30 2.37
N SER A 422 -11.61 5.58 2.26
CA SER A 422 -12.34 6.70 2.82
C SER A 422 -12.91 7.60 1.73
N ILE A 423 -14.10 8.18 1.98
CA ILE A 423 -14.62 9.30 1.19
C ILE A 423 -14.14 10.59 1.86
N VAL A 424 -13.22 11.29 1.20
CA VAL A 424 -12.53 12.43 1.80
C VAL A 424 -13.30 13.72 1.63
N GLU A 425 -13.72 14.28 2.75
CA GLU A 425 -14.30 15.62 2.87
C GLU A 425 -13.28 16.63 3.43
N LYS A 426 -13.52 17.91 3.11
CA LYS A 426 -12.72 19.04 3.59
C LYS A 426 -12.80 19.16 5.11
N ASP A 427 -11.69 19.53 5.75
CA ASP A 427 -11.62 19.85 7.19
C ASP A 427 -11.95 18.65 8.07
N LYS A 428 -11.52 17.46 7.65
CA LYS A 428 -11.75 16.19 8.33
C LYS A 428 -10.45 15.49 8.66
N ASN A 429 -10.53 14.69 9.73
CA ASN A 429 -9.46 13.91 10.29
C ASN A 429 -9.80 12.41 10.20
N TYR A 430 -8.98 11.65 9.48
CA TYR A 430 -9.20 10.22 9.22
C TYR A 430 -8.53 9.30 10.26
N GLY A 431 -8.05 9.88 11.35
CA GLY A 431 -7.80 9.14 12.59
C GLY A 431 -6.42 8.52 12.71
N TRP A 432 -5.63 8.33 11.65
CA TRP A 432 -4.24 7.87 11.80
C TRP A 432 -3.40 8.92 12.54
N ASN A 433 -2.68 8.61 13.62
CA ASN A 433 -2.29 7.28 14.12
C ASN A 433 -2.97 6.91 15.45
N VAL A 434 -4.20 7.35 15.66
CA VAL A 434 -5.05 6.94 16.80
C VAL A 434 -5.94 5.74 16.41
N ARG A 435 -6.18 5.56 15.11
CA ARG A 435 -6.99 4.49 14.53
C ARG A 435 -6.32 3.89 13.31
N GLU A 436 -6.63 2.62 13.07
CA GLU A 436 -6.36 1.88 11.84
C GLU A 436 -7.69 1.27 11.41
N GLY A 437 -8.32 1.80 10.35
CA GLY A 437 -9.73 1.58 10.11
C GLY A 437 -10.61 2.16 11.23
N THR A 438 -11.60 1.38 11.64
CA THR A 438 -12.49 1.63 12.78
C THR A 438 -11.88 1.15 14.11
N HIS A 439 -10.67 0.59 14.07
CA HIS A 439 -9.99 -0.02 15.21
C HIS A 439 -8.97 0.93 15.84
N CYS A 440 -8.69 0.68 17.11
CA CYS A 440 -7.74 1.47 17.87
C CYS A 440 -6.33 1.18 17.39
N PHE A 441 -5.53 2.24 17.31
CA PHE A 441 -4.10 2.13 17.15
C PHE A 441 -3.41 2.79 18.34
N LYS A 442 -2.24 2.25 18.70
CA LYS A 442 -1.33 2.93 19.61
C LYS A 442 0.09 2.87 19.03
N PRO A 443 0.78 4.01 18.94
CA PRO A 443 2.17 4.08 18.50
C PRO A 443 3.13 3.27 19.38
N GLY A 444 4.27 2.91 18.80
CA GLY A 444 5.26 2.03 19.40
C GLY A 444 4.92 0.53 19.28
N PRO A 445 5.94 -0.35 19.29
CA PRO A 445 5.76 -1.78 19.04
C PRO A 445 4.90 -2.48 20.10
N GLU A 446 4.97 -2.07 21.36
CA GLU A 446 4.09 -2.58 22.42
C GLU A 446 2.66 -2.04 22.27
N GLY A 447 2.53 -0.77 21.89
CA GLY A 447 1.23 -0.14 21.70
C GLY A 447 0.45 -0.74 20.52
N SER A 448 1.12 -0.94 19.39
CA SER A 448 0.46 -1.48 18.19
C SER A 448 0.02 -2.94 18.37
N ARG A 449 0.60 -3.66 19.33
CA ARG A 449 0.22 -5.03 19.68
C ARG A 449 -0.96 -5.07 20.65
N ASN A 450 -1.01 -4.10 21.57
CA ASN A 450 -2.03 -4.00 22.60
C ASN A 450 -2.73 -2.65 22.50
N PRO A 451 -3.49 -2.40 21.41
CA PRO A 451 -4.23 -1.15 21.29
C PRO A 451 -5.30 -1.06 22.39
N PRO A 452 -5.72 0.16 22.77
CA PRO A 452 -6.82 0.35 23.71
C PRO A 452 -8.09 -0.40 23.29
N GLU A 453 -8.90 -0.84 24.27
CA GLU A 453 -10.20 -1.48 23.97
C GLU A 453 -11.23 -0.46 23.44
N GLU A 454 -11.16 0.80 23.88
CA GLU A 454 -12.09 1.86 23.51
C GLU A 454 -11.42 2.89 22.60
N CYS A 455 -11.93 3.02 21.37
CA CYS A 455 -11.37 3.91 20.36
C CYS A 455 -12.02 5.28 20.44
N PRO A 456 -11.25 6.36 20.58
CA PRO A 456 -11.83 7.69 20.63
C PRO A 456 -12.52 7.99 19.30
N SER A 457 -13.75 8.47 19.32
CA SER A 457 -14.46 8.98 18.12
C SER A 457 -14.12 10.44 17.82
N GLN A 458 -13.39 11.08 18.70
CA GLN A 458 -12.98 12.47 18.61
C GLN A 458 -11.76 12.73 19.47
N LEU A 459 -11.02 13.78 19.13
CA LEU A 459 -9.91 14.28 19.93
C LEU A 459 -10.40 14.79 21.30
N PRO A 460 -9.50 14.91 22.29
CA PRO A 460 -9.78 15.65 23.51
C PRO A 460 -10.27 17.07 23.22
N ALA A 461 -11.18 17.60 24.04
CA ALA A 461 -11.81 18.91 23.80
C ALA A 461 -10.83 20.09 23.74
N ASP A 462 -9.68 19.96 24.40
CA ASP A 462 -8.58 20.93 24.41
C ASP A 462 -7.62 20.79 23.22
N VAL A 463 -7.72 19.70 22.45
CA VAL A 463 -6.92 19.44 21.24
C VAL A 463 -7.80 19.67 20.02
N ARG A 464 -7.47 20.71 19.22
CA ARG A 464 -8.23 21.12 18.02
C ARG A 464 -9.76 21.20 18.25
N GLY A 465 -10.19 21.57 19.46
CA GLY A 465 -11.60 21.74 19.80
C GLY A 465 -12.42 20.45 19.86
N GLY A 466 -11.79 19.28 20.01
CA GLY A 466 -12.49 17.99 20.03
C GLY A 466 -12.98 17.54 18.65
N GLU A 467 -12.16 17.79 17.64
CA GLU A 467 -12.36 17.33 16.26
C GLU A 467 -12.77 15.85 16.18
N GLN A 468 -13.73 15.53 15.31
CA GLN A 468 -14.18 14.14 15.11
C GLN A 468 -13.17 13.35 14.28
N LEU A 469 -12.98 12.08 14.65
CA LEU A 469 -12.28 11.12 13.81
C LEU A 469 -13.31 10.45 12.89
N ILE A 470 -13.03 10.44 11.59
CA ILE A 470 -13.95 9.97 10.55
C ILE A 470 -13.61 8.52 10.21
N ASP A 471 -14.62 7.65 10.28
CA ASP A 471 -14.48 6.24 9.89
C ASP A 471 -14.40 6.09 8.36
N PRO A 472 -13.69 5.07 7.85
CA PRO A 472 -13.71 4.75 6.43
C PRO A 472 -15.07 4.22 5.97
N VAL A 473 -15.28 4.19 4.65
CA VAL A 473 -16.49 3.56 4.07
C VAL A 473 -16.27 2.08 3.73
N VAL A 474 -15.02 1.66 3.57
CA VAL A 474 -14.63 0.26 3.33
C VAL A 474 -13.52 -0.09 4.31
N GLU A 475 -13.62 -1.28 4.87
CA GLU A 475 -12.60 -1.88 5.73
C GLU A 475 -12.57 -3.39 5.50
N TYR A 476 -11.38 -3.99 5.52
CA TYR A 476 -11.21 -5.44 5.59
C TYR A 476 -9.89 -5.78 6.31
N PRO A 477 -9.83 -6.90 7.05
CA PRO A 477 -8.65 -7.28 7.80
C PRO A 477 -7.56 -7.81 6.86
N HIS A 478 -6.32 -7.86 7.34
CA HIS A 478 -5.24 -8.56 6.63
C HIS A 478 -5.40 -10.08 6.68
N SER A 479 -5.90 -10.60 7.80
CA SER A 479 -6.16 -12.03 7.98
C SER A 479 -7.51 -12.32 8.63
N TYR A 480 -8.08 -13.47 8.29
CA TYR A 480 -9.31 -13.99 8.89
C TYR A 480 -9.23 -15.50 8.99
N GLN A 481 -9.43 -16.05 10.20
CA GLN A 481 -9.32 -17.50 10.47
C GLN A 481 -8.00 -18.12 9.97
N GLY A 482 -6.88 -17.38 10.09
CA GLY A 482 -5.56 -17.81 9.64
C GLY A 482 -5.36 -17.78 8.11
N GLN A 483 -6.31 -17.23 7.35
CA GLN A 483 -6.18 -17.02 5.90
C GLN A 483 -5.94 -15.54 5.60
N GLY A 484 -5.09 -15.26 4.62
CA GLY A 484 -4.89 -13.89 4.12
C GLY A 484 -6.12 -13.40 3.36
N VAL A 485 -6.58 -12.19 3.67
CA VAL A 485 -7.74 -11.55 3.04
C VAL A 485 -7.28 -10.49 2.04
N GLY A 486 -6.35 -9.64 2.45
CA GLY A 486 -5.70 -8.59 1.63
C GLY A 486 -4.54 -7.96 2.40
N SER A 487 -3.78 -7.09 1.75
CA SER A 487 -2.59 -6.50 2.40
C SER A 487 -2.32 -5.04 2.06
N ALA A 488 -2.96 -4.50 1.02
CA ALA A 488 -2.83 -3.10 0.66
C ALA A 488 -3.96 -2.72 -0.31
N ALA A 489 -4.84 -1.82 0.12
CA ALA A 489 -5.88 -1.25 -0.74
C ALA A 489 -5.26 -0.35 -1.82
N ILE A 490 -5.56 -0.65 -3.09
CA ILE A 490 -4.93 -0.05 -4.26
C ILE A 490 -5.76 1.10 -4.86
N GLY A 491 -6.89 1.43 -4.24
CA GLY A 491 -7.81 2.44 -4.75
C GLY A 491 -8.55 1.99 -6.01
N GLY A 492 -9.48 2.83 -6.45
CA GLY A 492 -10.46 2.48 -7.45
C GLY A 492 -11.40 3.62 -7.79
N TYR A 493 -12.52 3.28 -8.43
CA TYR A 493 -13.51 4.25 -8.88
C TYR A 493 -14.92 3.67 -8.77
N VAL A 494 -15.92 4.55 -8.65
CA VAL A 494 -17.31 4.13 -8.85
C VAL A 494 -17.48 3.71 -10.30
N TYR A 495 -18.06 2.54 -10.53
CA TYR A 495 -18.33 2.02 -11.86
C TYR A 495 -19.59 2.69 -12.43
N GLU A 496 -19.36 3.69 -13.28
CA GLU A 496 -20.40 4.50 -13.92
C GLU A 496 -20.77 4.00 -15.34
N ASN A 497 -19.99 3.07 -15.89
CA ASN A 497 -20.23 2.49 -17.21
C ASN A 497 -21.39 1.46 -17.16
N ASP A 498 -22.18 1.36 -18.23
CA ASP A 498 -23.35 0.47 -18.27
C ASP A 498 -23.05 -0.92 -18.87
N ALA A 499 -21.81 -1.18 -19.30
CA ALA A 499 -21.45 -2.45 -19.94
C ALA A 499 -21.54 -3.65 -18.96
N ILE A 500 -21.28 -3.43 -17.67
CA ILE A 500 -21.34 -4.46 -16.62
C ILE A 500 -22.39 -4.04 -15.58
N GLU A 501 -23.66 -4.32 -15.88
CA GLU A 501 -24.81 -3.89 -15.06
C GLU A 501 -24.67 -4.23 -13.57
N SER A 502 -24.10 -5.40 -13.24
CA SER A 502 -23.91 -5.84 -11.85
C SER A 502 -22.90 -5.00 -11.05
N LEU A 503 -22.07 -4.20 -11.72
CA LEU A 503 -21.13 -3.29 -11.06
C LEU A 503 -21.67 -1.86 -10.94
N GLY A 504 -22.81 -1.54 -11.58
CA GLY A 504 -23.32 -0.17 -11.64
C GLY A 504 -23.47 0.48 -10.26
N GLY A 505 -22.78 1.61 -10.05
CA GLY A 505 -22.81 2.38 -8.80
C GLY A 505 -21.99 1.80 -7.65
N LYS A 506 -21.32 0.65 -7.83
CA LYS A 506 -20.38 0.11 -6.85
C LYS A 506 -19.01 0.76 -7.01
N TYR A 507 -18.27 0.88 -5.91
CA TYR A 507 -16.87 1.27 -5.96
C TYR A 507 -16.00 0.05 -6.22
N VAL A 508 -15.37 0.00 -7.39
CA VAL A 508 -14.54 -1.12 -7.83
C VAL A 508 -13.07 -0.73 -7.64
N PHE A 509 -12.35 -1.54 -6.88
CA PHE A 509 -10.98 -1.27 -6.45
C PHE A 509 -10.13 -2.53 -6.42
N GLY A 510 -8.83 -2.38 -6.26
CA GLY A 510 -7.89 -3.49 -6.13
C GLY A 510 -7.36 -3.68 -4.72
N ASP A 511 -6.93 -4.89 -4.41
CA ASP A 511 -6.00 -5.19 -3.32
C ASP A 511 -4.70 -5.78 -3.90
N PHE A 512 -3.55 -5.35 -3.39
CA PHE A 512 -2.23 -5.69 -3.92
C PHE A 512 -1.99 -7.19 -3.99
N ARG A 513 -2.26 -7.88 -2.88
CA ARG A 513 -2.13 -9.33 -2.67
C ARG A 513 -2.81 -9.76 -1.37
N LYS A 514 -3.29 -11.01 -1.33
CA LYS A 514 -3.99 -11.55 -0.16
C LYS A 514 -3.14 -11.68 1.11
N THR A 515 -1.82 -11.86 0.97
CA THR A 515 -0.95 -12.18 2.12
C THR A 515 0.34 -11.38 2.06
N ALA A 516 0.47 -10.46 3.01
CA ALA A 516 1.60 -9.58 3.24
C ALA A 516 2.94 -10.30 3.43
N GLU A 517 2.94 -11.55 3.87
CA GLU A 517 4.14 -12.27 4.26
C GLU A 517 4.70 -13.14 3.13
N THR A 518 3.99 -13.28 2.00
CA THR A 518 4.42 -14.09 0.86
C THR A 518 4.63 -13.24 -0.38
N GLU A 519 5.67 -13.56 -1.16
CA GLU A 519 5.89 -12.97 -2.49
C GLU A 519 5.02 -13.62 -3.57
N THR A 520 3.82 -14.07 -3.21
CA THR A 520 2.88 -14.67 -4.15
C THR A 520 2.00 -13.57 -4.76
N PRO A 521 1.92 -13.48 -6.10
CA PRO A 521 1.13 -12.45 -6.78
C PRO A 521 -0.38 -12.79 -6.76
N THR A 522 -1.00 -12.66 -5.59
CA THR A 522 -2.42 -12.99 -5.32
C THR A 522 -3.31 -11.76 -5.25
N GLY A 523 -3.08 -10.77 -6.11
CA GLY A 523 -3.89 -9.56 -6.16
C GLY A 523 -5.36 -9.85 -6.45
N SER A 524 -6.23 -9.01 -5.89
CA SER A 524 -7.69 -9.21 -5.94
C SER A 524 -8.38 -7.97 -6.50
N LEU A 525 -9.53 -8.16 -7.15
CA LEU A 525 -10.44 -7.07 -7.52
C LEU A 525 -11.68 -7.16 -6.66
N LEU A 526 -12.04 -6.04 -6.03
CA LEU A 526 -13.11 -5.95 -5.07
C LEU A 526 -14.16 -4.94 -5.56
N ALA A 527 -15.41 -5.15 -5.19
CA ALA A 527 -16.46 -4.16 -5.36
C ALA A 527 -17.17 -3.90 -4.02
N ALA A 528 -17.36 -2.63 -3.71
CA ALA A 528 -18.04 -2.18 -2.50
C ALA A 528 -19.40 -1.55 -2.87
N THR A 529 -20.46 -2.03 -2.23
CA THR A 529 -21.82 -1.53 -2.41
C THR A 529 -22.14 -0.49 -1.35
N PRO A 530 -22.48 0.76 -1.73
CA PRO A 530 -22.84 1.79 -0.77
C PRO A 530 -24.01 1.38 0.13
N THR A 531 -23.84 1.60 1.43
CA THR A 531 -24.86 1.42 2.47
C THR A 531 -25.30 2.78 3.02
N ASP A 532 -26.50 2.84 3.62
CA ASP A 532 -27.01 4.07 4.23
C ASP A 532 -26.32 4.40 5.57
N GLU A 533 -25.86 3.38 6.30
CA GLU A 533 -25.15 3.50 7.58
C GLU A 533 -24.04 2.42 7.66
N GLY A 534 -22.90 2.79 8.23
CA GLY A 534 -21.77 1.87 8.47
C GLY A 534 -20.90 1.60 7.23
N LEU A 535 -20.08 0.55 7.33
CA LEU A 535 -19.22 0.08 6.25
C LEU A 535 -20.06 -0.43 5.07
N TRP A 536 -19.48 -0.31 3.88
CA TRP A 536 -20.06 -0.79 2.63
C TRP A 536 -19.92 -2.31 2.51
N GLU A 537 -20.88 -2.94 1.83
CA GLU A 537 -20.85 -4.38 1.61
C GLU A 537 -19.81 -4.74 0.52
N LEU A 538 -18.84 -5.58 0.89
CA LEU A 538 -17.76 -6.01 0.00
C LEU A 538 -18.09 -7.32 -0.72
N GLU A 539 -17.63 -7.42 -1.96
CA GLU A 539 -17.60 -8.64 -2.74
C GLU A 539 -16.29 -8.74 -3.56
N GLU A 540 -15.76 -9.95 -3.72
CA GLU A 540 -14.58 -10.21 -4.56
C GLU A 540 -15.01 -10.63 -5.96
N LEU A 541 -14.51 -9.92 -6.98
CA LEU A 541 -14.87 -10.18 -8.37
C LEU A 541 -14.24 -11.48 -8.87
N THR A 542 -15.03 -12.27 -9.57
CA THR A 542 -14.54 -13.50 -10.24
C THR A 542 -14.07 -13.19 -11.66
N ILE A 543 -12.88 -13.65 -12.03
CA ILE A 543 -12.30 -13.46 -13.37
C ILE A 543 -12.59 -14.68 -14.25
N GLU A 544 -13.63 -14.64 -15.08
CA GLU A 544 -14.12 -15.81 -15.83
C GLU A 544 -13.12 -16.38 -16.84
N ASN A 545 -12.20 -15.55 -17.35
CA ASN A 545 -11.23 -15.96 -18.37
C ASN A 545 -9.88 -16.39 -17.80
N THR A 546 -9.80 -16.70 -16.50
CA THR A 546 -8.65 -17.35 -15.87
C THR A 546 -9.07 -18.69 -15.28
N ASP A 547 -8.16 -19.67 -15.27
CA ASP A 547 -8.46 -21.02 -14.78
C ASP A 547 -8.77 -21.03 -13.26
N SER A 548 -8.17 -20.09 -12.52
CA SER A 548 -8.36 -19.95 -11.07
C SER A 548 -9.57 -19.10 -10.69
N GLY A 549 -10.18 -18.37 -11.64
CA GLY A 549 -11.19 -17.35 -11.31
C GLY A 549 -10.62 -16.10 -10.62
N THR A 550 -9.29 -15.98 -10.50
CA THR A 550 -8.59 -14.88 -9.83
C THR A 550 -7.73 -14.08 -10.82
N VAL A 551 -7.16 -12.95 -10.38
CA VAL A 551 -6.28 -12.11 -11.22
C VAL A 551 -4.97 -12.84 -11.56
N GLY A 552 -4.38 -13.56 -10.60
CA GLY A 552 -3.13 -14.31 -10.78
C GLY A 552 -1.89 -13.43 -10.99
N ALA A 553 -1.93 -12.17 -10.55
CA ALA A 553 -0.86 -11.19 -10.61
C ALA A 553 -0.97 -10.24 -9.40
N TYR A 554 0.08 -9.49 -9.09
CA TYR A 554 -0.05 -8.32 -8.22
C TYR A 554 -0.95 -7.29 -8.89
N VAL A 555 -1.85 -6.65 -8.14
CA VAL A 555 -2.63 -5.50 -8.62
C VAL A 555 -1.95 -4.23 -8.14
N LEU A 556 -1.49 -3.38 -9.06
CA LEU A 556 -0.67 -2.21 -8.76
C LEU A 556 -1.45 -0.88 -8.81
N ALA A 557 -2.47 -0.82 -9.66
CA ALA A 557 -3.37 0.32 -9.78
C ALA A 557 -4.67 -0.06 -10.51
N ILE A 558 -5.71 0.72 -10.26
CA ILE A 558 -6.91 0.77 -11.10
C ILE A 558 -6.89 2.09 -11.89
N GLY A 559 -7.08 2.01 -13.19
CA GLY A 559 -7.22 3.16 -14.09
C GLY A 559 -8.65 3.34 -14.57
N ARG A 560 -9.01 4.55 -15.01
CA ARG A 560 -10.32 4.86 -15.61
C ARG A 560 -10.15 5.65 -16.90
N ASP A 561 -10.87 5.27 -17.95
CA ASP A 561 -10.98 6.06 -19.18
C ASP A 561 -12.07 7.15 -19.07
N ASN A 562 -12.11 8.07 -20.04
CA ASN A 562 -13.08 9.16 -20.07
C ASN A 562 -14.55 8.69 -20.25
N ASP A 563 -14.77 7.42 -20.60
CA ASP A 563 -16.10 6.80 -20.75
C ASP A 563 -16.49 5.96 -19.51
N GLY A 564 -15.72 6.07 -18.42
CA GLY A 564 -15.94 5.34 -17.17
C GLY A 564 -15.50 3.87 -17.22
N GLY A 565 -14.85 3.43 -18.29
CA GLY A 565 -14.28 2.09 -18.41
C GLY A 565 -13.08 1.92 -17.50
N LEU A 566 -13.07 0.83 -16.72
CA LEU A 566 -12.00 0.54 -15.76
C LEU A 566 -10.92 -0.36 -16.34
N TYR A 567 -9.70 -0.15 -15.87
CA TYR A 567 -8.49 -0.86 -16.23
C TYR A 567 -7.77 -1.32 -14.97
N VAL A 568 -7.12 -2.47 -15.05
CA VAL A 568 -6.30 -3.04 -13.97
C VAL A 568 -4.85 -3.08 -14.46
N LEU A 569 -3.96 -2.50 -13.67
CA LEU A 569 -2.52 -2.54 -13.91
C LEU A 569 -1.97 -3.64 -13.02
N THR A 570 -1.28 -4.60 -13.62
CA THR A 570 -0.79 -5.79 -12.91
C THR A 570 0.67 -6.04 -13.20
N SER A 571 1.33 -6.79 -12.32
CA SER A 571 2.63 -7.39 -12.65
C SER A 571 2.79 -8.76 -12.00
N ALA A 572 3.57 -9.65 -12.62
CA ALA A 572 3.97 -10.90 -11.99
C ALA A 572 5.16 -10.70 -11.03
N GLU A 573 6.02 -9.71 -11.35
CA GLU A 573 7.19 -9.31 -10.58
C GLU A 573 7.17 -7.77 -10.47
N THR A 574 7.45 -7.22 -9.29
CA THR A 574 7.19 -5.80 -9.00
C THR A 574 8.46 -4.94 -8.99
N SER A 575 9.64 -5.55 -8.84
CA SER A 575 10.94 -4.89 -8.78
C SER A 575 11.79 -5.09 -10.03
N GLU A 576 11.67 -6.26 -10.67
CA GLU A 576 12.45 -6.66 -11.83
C GLU A 576 11.55 -7.36 -12.88
N GLY A 577 12.08 -7.60 -14.08
CA GLY A 577 11.33 -8.27 -15.15
C GLY A 577 10.31 -7.37 -15.86
N ARG A 578 10.21 -7.46 -17.19
CA ARG A 578 9.22 -6.69 -17.96
C ARG A 578 7.86 -7.41 -18.00
N THR A 579 7.33 -7.74 -16.82
CA THR A 579 6.09 -8.53 -16.63
C THR A 579 4.85 -7.68 -16.38
N GLY A 580 4.99 -6.35 -16.33
CA GLY A 580 3.88 -5.43 -16.17
C GLY A 580 2.90 -5.51 -17.35
N ALA A 581 1.61 -5.48 -17.04
CA ALA A 581 0.52 -5.62 -17.99
C ALA A 581 -0.63 -4.66 -17.64
N VAL A 582 -1.47 -4.38 -18.64
CA VAL A 582 -2.68 -3.56 -18.49
C VAL A 582 -3.86 -4.29 -19.09
N HIS A 583 -4.91 -4.45 -18.29
CA HIS A 583 -6.12 -5.17 -18.67
C HIS A 583 -7.33 -4.25 -18.59
N ARG A 584 -8.20 -4.28 -19.59
CA ARG A 584 -9.51 -3.65 -19.51
C ARG A 584 -10.49 -4.60 -18.81
N ILE A 585 -11.24 -4.10 -17.83
CA ILE A 585 -12.34 -4.85 -17.21
C ILE A 585 -13.52 -4.87 -18.19
N ARG A 586 -14.06 -6.06 -18.43
CA ARG A 586 -15.08 -6.28 -19.45
C ARG A 586 -16.20 -7.20 -18.95
N PRO A 587 -17.38 -7.14 -19.60
CA PRO A 587 -18.50 -7.99 -19.23
C PRO A 587 -18.17 -9.49 -19.39
N PRO A 588 -18.82 -10.35 -18.57
CA PRO A 588 -18.69 -11.79 -18.68
C PRO A 588 -19.17 -12.28 -20.07
N GLN A 589 -18.65 -13.42 -20.52
CA GLN A 589 -18.79 -13.85 -21.92
C GLN A 589 -20.26 -14.06 -22.37
N ASN A 590 -21.18 -14.23 -21.42
CA ASN A 590 -22.60 -14.46 -21.64
C ASN A 590 -23.51 -13.22 -21.54
N ALA A 591 -22.99 -12.03 -21.21
CA ALA A 591 -23.81 -10.82 -21.05
C ALA A 591 -24.34 -10.27 -22.40
N ALA A 592 -23.62 -10.49 -23.52
CA ALA A 592 -23.94 -9.91 -24.83
C ALA A 592 -24.99 -10.68 -25.66
N GLN A 593 -25.52 -11.82 -25.19
CA GLN A 593 -26.46 -12.65 -25.96
C GLN A 593 -27.92 -12.61 -25.48
N ARG A 594 -28.25 -11.78 -24.48
CA ARG A 594 -29.61 -11.72 -23.91
C ARG A 594 -30.47 -10.55 -24.38
N THR A 595 -30.10 -9.87 -25.47
CA THR A 595 -30.99 -8.93 -26.17
C THR A 595 -31.73 -9.61 -27.34
N THR A 596 -33.03 -9.81 -27.13
CA THR A 596 -34.09 -10.07 -28.13
C THR A 596 -33.88 -11.24 -29.10
N ALA A 597 -34.10 -12.47 -28.62
CA ALA A 597 -34.64 -13.54 -29.46
C ALA A 597 -35.95 -14.04 -28.83
N THR A 598 -37.08 -13.57 -29.37
CA THR A 598 -38.40 -14.14 -29.14
C THR A 598 -38.33 -15.65 -29.43
N PRO A 599 -38.73 -16.55 -28.51
CA PRO A 599 -38.64 -17.98 -28.76
C PRO A 599 -39.68 -18.39 -29.81
N ASN A 600 -39.24 -18.67 -31.03
CA ASN A 600 -40.05 -19.44 -31.96
C ASN A 600 -40.04 -20.90 -31.50
N ASN A 601 -41.19 -21.29 -30.98
CA ASN A 601 -41.52 -22.65 -30.55
C ASN A 601 -41.45 -23.59 -31.77
N GLY A 602 -40.38 -24.37 -31.87
CA GLY A 602 -40.14 -25.36 -32.93
C GLY A 602 -39.76 -26.69 -32.32
N SER A 603 -40.74 -27.60 -32.29
CA SER A 603 -40.71 -28.93 -31.70
C SER A 603 -39.52 -29.81 -32.11
N ALA A 604 -39.07 -30.58 -31.11
CA ALA A 604 -38.14 -31.70 -31.12
C ALA A 604 -38.11 -32.57 -32.39
N GLY A 605 -36.88 -32.93 -32.80
CA GLY A 605 -36.57 -33.99 -33.74
C GLY A 605 -35.24 -34.64 -33.37
N ASN A 606 -35.35 -35.85 -32.83
CA ASN A 606 -34.31 -36.68 -32.23
C ASN A 606 -33.22 -37.15 -33.23
N ALA A 607 -32.01 -37.36 -32.70
CA ALA A 607 -31.13 -38.51 -32.94
C ALA A 607 -29.72 -38.29 -33.56
N THR A 608 -28.76 -38.71 -32.73
CA THR A 608 -27.59 -39.58 -33.00
C THR A 608 -26.29 -39.02 -33.58
N ALA A 609 -25.25 -39.26 -32.78
CA ALA A 609 -23.83 -39.12 -33.06
C ALA A 609 -23.31 -40.12 -34.10
N ALA A 610 -22.33 -39.69 -34.90
CA ALA A 610 -21.18 -40.52 -35.31
C ALA A 610 -20.08 -39.68 -36.00
N ASN A 611 -18.87 -39.82 -35.48
CA ASN A 611 -17.54 -39.75 -36.12
C ASN A 611 -17.43 -39.33 -37.59
N ALA A 612 -16.56 -38.36 -37.88
CA ALA A 612 -15.30 -38.61 -38.62
C ALA A 612 -14.47 -37.32 -38.76
N THR A 613 -13.19 -37.44 -38.43
CA THR A 613 -12.08 -36.49 -38.62
C THR A 613 -11.61 -36.46 -40.10
N PRO A 614 -10.56 -35.69 -40.48
CA PRO A 614 -10.66 -34.56 -41.40
C PRO A 614 -10.02 -34.84 -42.77
N SER A 615 -10.25 -33.96 -43.75
CA SER A 615 -9.39 -33.92 -44.94
C SER A 615 -9.26 -32.52 -45.55
N ASN A 616 -7.99 -32.11 -45.63
CA ASN A 616 -7.40 -31.07 -46.45
C ASN A 616 -7.97 -31.01 -47.89
N ALA A 617 -8.17 -29.80 -48.41
CA ALA A 617 -7.59 -29.40 -49.70
C ALA A 617 -7.72 -27.87 -49.93
N THR A 618 -6.56 -27.23 -49.84
CA THR A 618 -6.03 -26.13 -50.67
C THR A 618 -6.82 -25.78 -51.94
N VAL A 619 -6.93 -24.49 -52.26
CA VAL A 619 -6.32 -23.83 -53.44
C VAL A 619 -6.71 -22.34 -53.48
N ALA A 620 -5.67 -21.52 -53.61
CA ALA A 620 -5.71 -20.08 -53.83
C ALA A 620 -6.30 -19.70 -55.19
N ASN A 621 -6.87 -18.48 -55.28
CA ASN A 621 -6.69 -17.66 -56.47
C ASN A 621 -6.83 -16.18 -56.15
N THR A 622 -5.74 -15.45 -56.41
CA THR A 622 -5.65 -14.01 -56.61
C THR A 622 -6.19 -13.64 -58.01
N THR A 623 -6.90 -12.52 -58.18
CA THR A 623 -6.59 -11.53 -59.25
C THR A 623 -7.35 -10.20 -59.07
N GLU A 624 -6.55 -9.14 -59.08
CA GLU A 624 -6.66 -7.71 -59.45
C GLU A 624 -7.94 -7.04 -60.02
N MET A 625 -8.11 -5.81 -59.51
CA MET A 625 -8.33 -4.49 -60.17
C MET A 625 -9.00 -4.34 -61.55
N ALA A 626 -10.06 -3.50 -61.57
CA ALA A 626 -10.27 -2.29 -62.41
C ALA A 626 -11.65 -1.71 -62.00
N GLY A 627 -11.84 -0.45 -61.62
CA GLY A 627 -11.55 0.78 -62.36
C GLY A 627 -12.84 1.29 -63.04
N SER A 628 -13.45 2.38 -62.55
CA SER A 628 -14.01 3.47 -63.39
C SER A 628 -14.84 4.48 -62.57
N THR A 629 -14.48 5.74 -62.79
CA THR A 629 -15.10 7.02 -62.42
C THR A 629 -16.49 7.26 -62.99
N THR A 630 -17.30 8.10 -62.34
CA THR A 630 -18.09 9.16 -63.02
C THR A 630 -18.47 10.28 -62.04
N ASN A 631 -18.16 11.51 -62.46
CA ASN A 631 -18.63 12.78 -61.87
C ASN A 631 -20.08 13.06 -62.32
N ALA A 632 -20.88 13.70 -61.45
CA ALA A 632 -21.94 14.62 -61.86
C ALA A 632 -22.12 15.75 -60.83
N THR A 633 -22.05 16.97 -61.36
CA THR A 633 -22.09 18.29 -60.73
C THR A 633 -23.52 18.85 -60.68
N THR A 634 -23.64 20.04 -60.08
CA THR A 634 -24.73 21.08 -60.13
C THR A 634 -25.97 20.89 -59.25
N ALA A 635 -26.60 21.93 -58.67
CA ALA A 635 -26.29 23.30 -58.21
C ALA A 635 -27.64 23.94 -57.75
N ASN A 636 -27.57 24.97 -56.89
CA ASN A 636 -28.59 26.03 -56.64
C ASN A 636 -29.88 25.65 -55.87
N ALA A 637 -30.52 26.48 -55.04
CA ALA A 637 -30.34 27.88 -54.63
C ALA A 637 -31.34 28.26 -53.49
N THR A 638 -30.86 29.05 -52.52
CA THR A 638 -31.45 30.27 -51.90
C THR A 638 -32.83 30.31 -51.19
N ALA A 639 -32.81 30.87 -49.95
CA ALA A 639 -33.68 31.92 -49.35
C ALA A 639 -34.05 31.60 -47.87
N THR A 640 -33.34 32.14 -46.87
CA THR A 640 -33.64 33.34 -46.05
C THR A 640 -35.07 33.48 -45.50
N THR A 641 -35.20 33.54 -44.17
CA THR A 641 -35.91 34.62 -43.45
C THR A 641 -35.41 34.76 -41.99
N ASN A 642 -35.21 36.01 -41.60
CA ASN A 642 -34.91 36.52 -40.25
C ASN A 642 -36.13 36.39 -39.31
N ALA A 643 -35.90 36.32 -37.99
CA ALA A 643 -36.28 37.38 -37.05
C ALA A 643 -36.01 37.00 -35.57
N THR A 644 -35.10 37.74 -34.94
CA THR A 644 -35.17 38.10 -33.50
C THR A 644 -36.34 39.06 -33.27
N PRO A 645 -36.83 39.18 -32.03
CA PRO A 645 -36.82 40.51 -31.42
C PRO A 645 -36.20 40.52 -30.01
N ALA A 646 -35.49 41.60 -29.74
CA ALA A 646 -34.83 41.94 -28.48
C ALA A 646 -35.67 42.88 -27.59
N ASN A 647 -35.21 42.99 -26.33
CA ASN A 647 -35.27 44.12 -25.38
C ASN A 647 -36.55 44.43 -24.57
N ALA A 648 -36.42 44.45 -23.23
CA ALA A 648 -36.04 45.62 -22.41
C ALA A 648 -35.79 45.19 -20.93
N THR A 649 -34.62 45.37 -20.30
CA THR A 649 -33.98 46.53 -19.61
C THR A 649 -34.66 47.07 -18.32
N THR A 650 -33.96 46.95 -17.18
CA THR A 650 -33.75 47.93 -16.06
C THR A 650 -32.75 47.29 -15.06
N SER A 651 -31.46 47.63 -14.99
CA SER A 651 -30.77 48.80 -14.41
C SER A 651 -30.98 49.02 -12.89
N ALA A 652 -29.92 48.81 -12.08
CA ALA A 652 -29.43 49.75 -11.06
C ALA A 652 -28.17 49.23 -10.34
N THR A 653 -27.05 49.93 -10.54
CA THR A 653 -25.93 50.08 -9.58
C THR A 653 -26.18 51.37 -8.77
N PRO A 654 -25.62 51.51 -7.55
CA PRO A 654 -24.68 52.63 -7.35
C PRO A 654 -23.48 52.18 -6.47
N ALA A 655 -22.23 52.39 -6.88
CA ALA A 655 -21.44 53.63 -6.92
C ALA A 655 -20.47 53.70 -5.73
N ALA A 656 -19.19 53.76 -6.07
CA ALA A 656 -18.08 54.07 -5.18
C ALA A 656 -18.18 55.51 -4.65
N THR A 657 -17.66 55.73 -3.44
CA THR A 657 -17.30 57.07 -2.94
C THR A 657 -15.84 57.06 -2.52
N THR A 658 -15.07 57.91 -3.19
CA THR A 658 -13.73 58.37 -2.84
C THR A 658 -13.78 59.32 -1.65
N VAL A 659 -12.85 59.17 -0.69
CA VAL A 659 -12.35 60.29 0.11
C VAL A 659 -10.82 60.22 0.09
N THR A 660 -10.24 61.29 -0.44
CA THR A 660 -8.82 61.64 -0.35
C THR A 660 -8.66 62.59 0.84
N GLU A 661 -7.67 62.40 1.71
CA GLU A 661 -6.58 63.36 1.95
C GLU A 661 -5.74 63.07 3.21
N THR A 662 -4.42 63.13 2.97
CA THR A 662 -3.35 63.72 3.79
C THR A 662 -2.94 63.11 5.14
N GLY A 663 -1.72 62.57 5.14
CA GLY A 663 -0.56 63.26 5.74
C GLY A 663 -0.10 62.79 7.12
N GLY A 664 1.22 62.58 7.25
CA GLY A 664 1.91 62.79 8.52
C GLY A 664 2.79 61.63 9.02
N THR A 665 4.05 61.68 8.60
CA THR A 665 5.23 61.15 9.32
C THR A 665 5.20 61.33 10.84
N ALA A 666 5.61 60.32 11.60
CA ALA A 666 6.61 60.44 12.67
C ALA A 666 7.06 59.07 13.19
N ALA A 667 8.35 58.79 13.04
CA ALA A 667 9.08 57.81 13.82
C ALA A 667 9.13 58.22 15.30
N THR A 668 9.10 57.28 16.24
CA THR A 668 10.02 57.27 17.39
C THR A 668 10.12 55.85 17.98
N THR A 669 11.35 55.38 18.03
CA THR A 669 11.96 54.33 18.86
C THR A 669 11.48 54.28 20.31
N THR A 670 11.39 53.08 20.91
CA THR A 670 11.93 52.87 22.27
C THR A 670 12.38 51.42 22.46
N GLU A 671 13.67 51.27 22.75
CA GLU A 671 14.35 50.10 23.30
C GLU A 671 13.80 49.74 24.69
N THR A 672 13.89 48.47 25.11
CA THR A 672 14.53 48.03 26.38
C THR A 672 14.51 46.50 26.44
N THR A 673 15.65 45.85 26.20
CA THR A 673 16.67 45.36 27.16
C THR A 673 16.52 43.89 27.53
N ALA A 674 17.47 43.11 27.01
CA ALA A 674 17.93 41.85 27.56
C ALA A 674 18.47 42.04 28.99
N THR A 675 18.35 41.00 29.81
CA THR A 675 19.18 40.83 31.00
C THR A 675 19.62 39.38 31.08
N GLU A 676 20.94 39.18 31.01
CA GLU A 676 21.64 37.94 31.30
C GLU A 676 21.42 37.48 32.74
N ARG A 677 21.39 36.16 32.96
CA ARG A 677 22.09 35.59 34.12
C ARG A 677 22.60 34.19 33.85
N ALA A 678 23.91 34.07 34.02
CA ALA A 678 24.73 32.89 33.84
C ALA A 678 24.53 31.81 34.92
N GLY A 679 24.78 30.56 34.50
CA GLY A 679 25.65 29.60 35.18
C GLY A 679 25.01 28.63 36.16
N ASN A 680 24.99 27.34 35.80
CA ASN A 680 25.95 26.41 36.42
C ASN A 680 26.15 25.15 35.55
N GLU A 681 27.41 24.81 35.32
CA GLU A 681 27.89 23.57 34.70
C GLU A 681 27.70 22.37 35.63
N THR A 682 27.51 21.19 35.06
CA THR A 682 28.22 19.99 35.51
C THR A 682 28.39 19.03 34.34
N THR A 683 29.65 18.70 34.08
CA THR A 683 30.18 17.88 33.00
C THR A 683 30.44 16.45 33.46
N ALA A 684 30.11 15.48 32.61
CA ALA A 684 30.83 14.21 32.34
C ALA A 684 29.97 13.45 31.29
N GLY A 685 30.42 12.97 30.13
CA GLY A 685 31.76 12.71 29.62
C GLY A 685 31.80 11.30 29.04
N GLY A 686 31.97 11.20 27.70
CA GLY A 686 32.13 9.96 26.93
C GLY A 686 30.98 9.77 25.93
N GLY A 687 31.11 9.96 24.61
CA GLY A 687 32.28 9.77 23.76
C GLY A 687 32.31 8.33 23.27
N ASN A 688 31.53 8.01 22.24
CA ASN A 688 31.82 6.89 21.35
C ASN A 688 31.28 7.17 19.95
N ASP A 689 32.21 7.37 19.02
CA ASP A 689 32.02 7.14 17.60
C ASP A 689 31.54 5.70 17.39
N SER A 690 30.42 5.52 16.70
CA SER A 690 30.16 4.31 15.95
C SER A 690 29.30 4.65 14.75
N THR A 691 29.98 4.84 13.61
CA THR A 691 29.44 4.57 12.28
C THR A 691 28.88 3.15 12.29
N GLY A 692 27.56 3.02 12.31
CA GLY A 692 26.85 1.76 12.20
C GLY A 692 25.88 1.85 11.04
N ASP A 693 26.20 1.15 9.96
CA ASP A 693 25.28 0.83 8.87
C ASP A 693 24.05 0.11 9.47
N ALA A 694 22.91 0.79 9.51
CA ALA A 694 21.64 0.21 9.92
C ALA A 694 20.92 -0.34 8.67
N ALA A 695 21.36 -1.49 8.19
CA ALA A 695 20.53 -2.39 7.41
C ALA A 695 19.82 -3.32 8.40
N GLY A 696 18.68 -2.89 8.93
CA GLY A 696 17.84 -3.66 9.84
C GLY A 696 16.39 -3.57 9.38
N SER A 697 15.95 -4.54 8.59
CA SER A 697 14.54 -4.71 8.25
C SER A 697 13.80 -5.22 9.48
N SER A 698 13.07 -4.35 10.18
CA SER A 698 12.17 -4.75 11.25
C SER A 698 10.85 -4.02 11.12
N GLY A 699 9.81 -4.75 10.72
CA GLY A 699 8.43 -4.52 11.15
C GLY A 699 7.63 -3.40 10.49
N SER A 700 8.08 -2.78 9.40
CA SER A 700 7.19 -1.94 8.59
C SER A 700 6.01 -2.82 8.16
N GLY A 701 4.79 -2.45 8.55
CA GLY A 701 3.56 -3.06 8.06
C GLY A 701 3.55 -3.26 6.55
N PRO A 702 2.63 -4.05 5.95
CA PRO A 702 2.64 -4.38 4.53
C PRO A 702 2.18 -3.24 3.62
N GLY A 703 2.46 -1.99 4.03
CA GLY A 703 2.74 -0.93 3.07
C GLY A 703 3.71 -1.46 2.01
N PHE A 704 3.65 -0.90 0.81
CA PHE A 704 4.41 -1.26 -0.37
C PHE A 704 5.96 -1.33 -0.20
N GLY A 705 6.50 -1.24 1.01
CA GLY A 705 7.81 -1.77 1.42
C GLY A 705 8.08 -3.22 0.99
N VAL A 706 7.10 -3.96 0.45
CA VAL A 706 7.34 -5.22 -0.26
C VAL A 706 7.83 -5.07 -1.70
N LEU A 707 7.85 -3.86 -2.26
CA LEU A 707 8.74 -3.58 -3.39
C LEU A 707 10.23 -3.60 -2.98
N ALA A 708 10.55 -3.67 -1.68
CA ALA A 708 11.91 -3.81 -1.15
C ALA A 708 12.40 -5.26 -1.01
N ALA A 709 11.60 -6.27 -1.36
CA ALA A 709 12.12 -7.62 -1.58
C ALA A 709 12.70 -7.69 -3.00
N LEU A 710 14.03 -7.50 -3.10
CA LEU A 710 14.91 -7.53 -4.28
C LEU A 710 15.27 -6.16 -4.88
N SER A 711 16.28 -5.53 -4.27
CA SER A 711 17.29 -4.78 -5.03
C SER A 711 18.63 -4.98 -4.34
N GLY A 712 19.25 -6.11 -4.66
CA GLY A 712 20.53 -6.53 -4.08
C GLY A 712 21.33 -7.40 -5.03
N LEU A 713 21.58 -6.94 -6.27
CA LEU A 713 22.80 -7.22 -7.06
C LEU A 713 22.74 -6.62 -8.49
N THR A 714 23.59 -5.62 -8.73
CA THR A 714 24.22 -5.27 -10.01
C THR A 714 23.37 -4.73 -11.18
N ILE A 715 23.22 -3.40 -11.27
CA ILE A 715 23.30 -2.69 -12.57
C ILE A 715 24.59 -1.84 -12.57
N GLY A 716 25.69 -2.51 -12.86
CA GLY A 716 26.98 -1.89 -13.14
C GLY A 716 27.19 -1.73 -14.65
N ALA A 717 27.05 -0.49 -15.13
CA ALA A 717 27.72 0.08 -16.31
C ALA A 717 27.78 -0.74 -17.62
N ALA A 718 26.88 -0.42 -18.55
CA ALA A 718 27.10 -0.68 -19.99
C ALA A 718 26.71 0.54 -20.86
N ARG A 719 27.38 1.68 -20.65
CA ARG A 719 27.41 2.78 -21.63
C ARG A 719 28.77 3.48 -21.61
N LEU A 720 29.74 2.90 -22.30
CA LEU A 720 30.87 3.60 -22.93
C LEU A 720 31.68 2.55 -23.69
N LEU A 721 31.67 2.66 -25.02
CA LEU A 721 32.68 2.26 -26.00
C LEU A 721 32.00 1.84 -27.31
N SER A 722 31.57 2.84 -28.07
CA SER A 722 31.39 2.74 -29.53
C SER A 722 31.62 4.14 -30.09
N GLY A 723 32.71 4.32 -30.82
CA GLY A 723 32.97 5.55 -31.57
C GLY A 723 34.35 6.16 -31.39
N ARG A 724 35.40 5.43 -31.78
CA ARG A 724 36.60 6.01 -32.40
C ARG A 724 37.49 4.89 -32.95
N ASP A 725 37.28 4.58 -34.23
CA ASP A 725 38.34 4.23 -35.16
C ASP A 725 38.07 5.01 -36.46
N ASP A 726 39.16 5.58 -36.98
CA ASP A 726 39.35 6.50 -38.13
C ASP A 726 39.09 8.01 -37.95
#